data_AF-A0A356UIM6-F1
#
_entry.id   AF-A0A356UIM6-F1
#
_cell.length_a   1.000
_cell.length_b   1.000
_cell.length_c   1.000
_cell.angle_alpha   90.00
_cell.angle_beta   90.00
_cell.angle_gamma   90.00
#
_symmetry.space_group_name_H-M   'P 1'
#
loop_
_entity.id
_entity.type
_entity.pdbx_description
1 polymer ?
#
loop_
_entity_poly.entity_id
_entity_poly.type
_entity_poly.pdbx_seq_one_letter_code
_entity_poly.pdbx_strand_id
1 'polypeptide(L)'
;MIVFTFKEFESFIAEDIKRKDLRIFRFINVESLTLWVKVKNFLAQKCHNQIRLSTFCAGDDLSPKINRLCAKLEAIDDKTLLFPLSEHLRINNTKSDEVLSQIVSTEYTNDVISKSVHVYIPMYRMKDCLQALIAQNSRLNDNIIFLEAEDKDDDYSLTIISKDIDAVIKGHTITGYKSYLEYWEDNPAKPIILYTDNAKFYKKNVFADNVKVLVNAFDIIKFHRLLPYNLDESLGEDWQWRDLLVKMKTGTNINTLLEKLFDIVKVNETQLLPKWKDSGEFEKWLIWLWLKFEAKTGYLYSVISKSVNYKELLQNIASSIFNYSIKDRSFKEVYLERRNLIEALQIEELRPQFWKELENIKDNEKIYYLTYCTKREREQVICIIGNTSINSRITVYLEYAYPSLYAYMGEYAFEDELFTDYFKQYKLQKIQNTFSDEFKEKVSELAAQKGAWWKLRPRNSHIDEAYTDNSFIYWVDALGVEFLSLIQSIMEYKYKGVYYNIEVGYANIPTITELNKDFVAGRNYELNRDLDHLKHNGNYPACIEEELQLVKKVVKTAVQKLDNFDRVLIVSDHGASRGAILGKGTTYKADDSAKIERFGRYCIQTGAQYENRHAGCIDKEDYHVFASYDRFSVSGNEKSEIHGGATLEEVLVPIIILSRTPLEKKVVITLFEAVIRLKAGFLPKVKFKIDKPFTELYATVDAKKYFCHREVDYWYFEPEVGKKERYVAKISSKGNIGEFEYRIIKGRTDSDKFKI
;
A
#
# COMPACT_ATOMS: atom_id res chain seq x y z
N MET A 1 37.95 -48.33 35.20
CA MET A 1 39.42 -48.20 35.36
C MET A 1 39.95 -47.03 34.54
N ILE A 2 40.97 -46.29 34.99
CA ILE A 2 41.55 -45.13 34.27
C ILE A 2 42.98 -45.48 33.84
N VAL A 3 43.33 -45.11 32.61
CA VAL A 3 44.67 -45.26 32.01
C VAL A 3 45.08 -43.91 31.42
N PHE A 4 46.31 -43.46 31.63
CA PHE A 4 46.71 -42.08 31.30
C PHE A 4 47.55 -41.98 30.02
N THR A 5 48.18 -43.07 29.58
CA THR A 5 48.98 -43.06 28.35
C THR A 5 48.63 -44.20 27.41
N PHE A 6 48.87 -44.01 26.10
CA PHE A 6 48.67 -45.08 25.12
C PHE A 6 49.58 -46.29 25.41
N LYS A 7 50.79 -46.07 25.92
CA LYS A 7 51.73 -47.14 26.29
C LYS A 7 51.25 -47.97 27.49
N GLU A 8 50.65 -47.31 28.49
CA GLU A 8 49.98 -48.00 29.59
C GLU A 8 48.79 -48.81 29.07
N PHE A 9 48.04 -48.27 28.11
CA PHE A 9 46.94 -48.99 27.46
C PHE A 9 47.42 -50.22 26.68
N GLU A 10 48.51 -50.12 25.91
CA GLU A 10 49.11 -51.27 25.23
C GLU A 10 49.53 -52.37 26.22
N SER A 11 50.13 -51.97 27.34
CA SER A 11 50.54 -52.89 28.40
C SER A 11 49.34 -53.57 29.06
N PHE A 12 48.29 -52.79 29.37
CA PHE A 12 47.03 -53.30 29.90
C PHE A 12 46.39 -54.34 28.96
N ILE A 13 46.27 -54.03 27.67
CA ILE A 13 45.69 -54.96 26.69
C ILE A 13 46.54 -56.24 26.55
N ALA A 14 47.87 -56.13 26.59
CA ALA A 14 48.76 -57.30 26.53
C ALA A 14 48.59 -58.27 27.71
N GLU A 15 48.18 -57.77 28.87
CA GLU A 15 47.82 -58.55 30.06
C GLU A 15 46.37 -59.05 30.00
N ASP A 16 45.42 -58.18 29.68
CA ASP A 16 43.98 -58.49 29.65
C ASP A 16 43.64 -59.59 28.64
N ILE A 17 44.31 -59.63 27.48
CA ILE A 17 44.13 -60.69 26.47
C ILE A 17 44.43 -62.09 27.03
N LYS A 18 45.27 -62.21 28.07
CA LYS A 18 45.62 -63.48 28.73
C LYS A 18 44.67 -63.82 29.87
N ARG A 19 43.83 -62.87 30.30
CA ARG A 19 42.91 -63.04 31.43
C ARG A 19 41.83 -64.06 31.07
N LYS A 20 41.30 -64.74 32.09
CA LYS A 20 40.10 -65.59 31.97
C LYS A 20 39.02 -64.92 32.81
N ASP A 21 37.95 -64.48 32.17
CA ASP A 21 36.89 -63.69 32.78
C ASP A 21 35.52 -64.18 32.31
N LEU A 22 34.52 -64.08 33.18
CA LEU A 22 33.12 -64.31 32.85
C LEU A 22 32.53 -63.11 32.09
N ARG A 23 32.97 -61.89 32.40
CA ARG A 23 32.56 -60.68 31.67
C ARG A 23 33.63 -60.31 30.66
N ILE A 24 33.41 -60.74 29.43
CA ILE A 24 34.42 -60.68 28.38
C ILE A 24 34.49 -59.34 27.63
N PHE A 25 33.51 -58.45 27.81
CA PHE A 25 33.51 -57.15 27.11
C PHE A 25 34.43 -56.12 27.80
N ARG A 26 34.97 -55.22 26.98
CA ARG A 26 35.87 -54.13 27.34
C ARG A 26 35.46 -52.88 26.57
N PHE A 27 34.69 -51.99 27.18
CA PHE A 27 34.42 -50.67 26.59
C PHE A 27 35.60 -49.76 26.85
N ILE A 28 36.13 -49.14 25.80
CA ILE A 28 37.33 -48.31 25.88
C ILE A 28 36.96 -46.90 25.46
N ASN A 29 36.75 -46.02 26.44
CA ASN A 29 36.47 -44.62 26.19
C ASN A 29 37.75 -43.88 25.78
N VAL A 30 37.65 -43.11 24.71
CA VAL A 30 38.72 -42.21 24.21
C VAL A 30 38.12 -40.86 23.85
N GLU A 31 38.85 -39.77 24.12
CA GLU A 31 38.32 -38.40 23.96
C GLU A 31 38.82 -37.67 22.70
N SER A 32 39.74 -38.26 21.92
CA SER A 32 40.21 -37.72 20.64
C SER A 32 40.14 -38.73 19.50
N LEU A 33 39.84 -38.24 18.30
CA LEU A 33 39.65 -39.07 17.12
C LEU A 33 40.98 -39.73 16.69
N THR A 34 42.08 -38.99 16.79
CA THR A 34 43.43 -39.52 16.57
C THR A 34 43.71 -40.71 17.47
N LEU A 35 43.33 -40.61 18.76
CA LEU A 35 43.50 -41.70 19.70
C LEU A 35 42.54 -42.86 19.42
N TRP A 36 41.29 -42.58 19.05
CA TRP A 36 40.33 -43.61 18.66
C TRP A 36 40.83 -44.43 17.47
N VAL A 37 41.37 -43.77 16.43
CA VAL A 37 42.00 -44.44 15.28
C VAL A 37 43.19 -45.29 15.73
N LYS A 38 44.08 -44.76 16.59
CA LYS A 38 45.23 -45.51 17.14
C LYS A 38 44.77 -46.74 17.92
N VAL A 39 43.80 -46.59 18.84
CA VAL A 39 43.25 -47.67 19.66
C VAL A 39 42.58 -48.73 18.79
N LYS A 40 41.72 -48.34 17.84
CA LYS A 40 41.07 -49.27 16.91
C LYS A 40 42.09 -50.07 16.11
N ASN A 41 43.07 -49.40 15.50
CA ASN A 41 44.08 -50.06 14.66
C ASN A 41 44.98 -51.00 15.49
N PHE A 42 45.35 -50.61 16.71
CA PHE A 42 46.08 -51.47 17.63
C PHE A 42 45.27 -52.72 18.00
N LEU A 43 44.00 -52.56 18.38
CA LEU A 43 43.13 -53.69 18.71
C LEU A 43 42.86 -54.59 17.51
N ALA A 44 42.78 -54.04 16.30
CA ALA A 44 42.60 -54.78 15.06
C ALA A 44 43.78 -55.73 14.76
N GLN A 45 44.99 -55.39 15.22
CA GLN A 45 46.16 -56.28 15.15
C GLN A 45 46.14 -57.40 16.21
N LYS A 46 45.33 -57.25 17.26
CA LYS A 46 45.26 -58.20 18.39
C LYS A 46 44.04 -59.12 18.35
N CYS A 47 42.98 -58.71 17.65
CA CYS A 47 41.73 -59.46 17.51
C CYS A 47 41.66 -60.08 16.12
N HIS A 48 41.63 -61.41 16.02
CA HIS A 48 41.47 -62.10 14.72
C HIS A 48 40.03 -61.97 14.19
N ASN A 49 39.05 -61.80 15.08
CA ASN A 49 37.67 -61.54 14.70
C ASN A 49 37.37 -60.04 14.78
N GLN A 50 36.75 -59.50 13.73
CA GLN A 50 36.35 -58.10 13.65
C GLN A 50 34.88 -58.01 13.24
N ILE A 51 34.06 -57.45 14.13
CA ILE A 51 32.64 -57.23 13.89
C ILE A 51 32.44 -55.77 13.50
N ARG A 52 32.18 -55.57 12.21
CA ARG A 52 31.81 -54.29 11.61
C ARG A 52 30.31 -54.06 11.77
N LEU A 53 29.92 -52.99 12.45
CA LEU A 53 28.52 -52.70 12.75
C LEU A 53 27.68 -52.48 11.47
N SER A 54 28.29 -51.93 10.41
CA SER A 54 27.67 -51.70 9.10
C SER A 54 27.08 -52.98 8.48
N THR A 55 27.65 -54.15 8.80
CA THR A 55 27.20 -55.45 8.27
C THR A 55 25.82 -55.88 8.78
N PHE A 56 25.33 -55.26 9.85
CA PHE A 56 24.00 -55.52 10.42
C PHE A 56 22.92 -54.57 9.89
N CYS A 57 23.27 -53.61 9.04
CA CYS A 57 22.32 -52.77 8.31
C CYS A 57 21.64 -53.60 7.21
N ALA A 58 20.31 -53.65 7.20
CA ALA A 58 19.56 -54.42 6.21
C ALA A 58 19.47 -53.74 4.83
N GLY A 59 19.91 -52.49 4.73
CA GLY A 59 19.95 -51.68 3.51
C GLY A 59 20.80 -50.44 3.75
N ASP A 60 21.06 -49.67 2.70
CA ASP A 60 22.04 -48.56 2.71
C ASP A 60 21.70 -47.46 3.71
N ASP A 61 20.43 -47.29 4.04
CA ASP A 61 19.95 -46.25 4.96
C ASP A 61 19.11 -46.78 6.12
N LEU A 62 19.38 -48.01 6.54
CA LEU A 62 18.74 -48.62 7.71
C LEU A 62 19.74 -48.73 8.86
N SER A 63 19.26 -48.47 10.08
CA SER A 63 20.06 -48.68 11.28
C SER A 63 20.43 -50.16 11.46
N PRO A 64 21.56 -50.49 12.10
CA PRO A 64 21.96 -51.86 12.36
C PRO A 64 20.91 -52.60 13.22
N LYS A 65 20.65 -53.86 12.89
CA LYS A 65 19.75 -54.73 13.67
C LYS A 65 20.48 -55.26 14.91
N ILE A 66 20.32 -54.58 16.05
CA ILE A 66 21.02 -54.92 17.31
C ILE A 66 20.80 -56.37 17.76
N ASN A 67 19.59 -56.92 17.63
CA ASN A 67 19.37 -58.34 17.96
C ASN A 67 20.23 -59.31 17.12
N ARG A 68 20.53 -58.98 15.86
CA ARG A 68 21.43 -59.78 15.02
C ARG A 68 22.89 -59.60 15.43
N LEU A 69 23.27 -58.41 15.88
CA LEU A 69 24.58 -58.17 16.48
C LEU A 69 24.74 -59.02 17.75
N CYS A 70 23.77 -58.99 18.66
CA CYS A 70 23.80 -59.81 19.87
C CYS A 70 23.88 -61.30 19.54
N ALA A 71 23.05 -61.81 18.63
CA ALA A 71 23.14 -63.21 18.18
C ALA A 71 24.52 -63.57 17.58
N LYS A 72 25.19 -62.61 16.92
CA LYS A 72 26.58 -62.81 16.45
C LYS A 72 27.57 -62.84 17.61
N LEU A 73 27.36 -62.01 18.64
CA LEU A 73 28.14 -62.00 19.87
C LEU A 73 27.96 -63.28 20.69
N GLU A 74 26.75 -63.86 20.77
CA GLU A 74 26.47 -65.13 21.47
C GLU A 74 27.34 -66.29 20.97
N ALA A 75 27.71 -66.26 19.69
CA ALA A 75 28.43 -67.33 18.99
C ALA A 75 29.95 -67.06 18.82
N ILE A 76 30.51 -66.02 19.44
CA ILE A 76 31.95 -65.74 19.34
C ILE A 76 32.77 -66.76 20.13
N ASP A 77 33.99 -67.03 19.67
CA ASP A 77 34.91 -67.93 20.36
C ASP A 77 36.39 -67.49 20.30
N ASP A 78 36.65 -66.26 19.84
CA ASP A 78 37.97 -65.64 19.81
C ASP A 78 37.89 -64.15 20.17
N LYS A 79 39.04 -63.52 20.42
CA LYS A 79 39.15 -62.08 20.68
C LYS A 79 38.55 -61.31 19.51
N THR A 80 37.58 -60.48 19.85
CA THR A 80 36.70 -59.82 18.91
C THR A 80 36.77 -58.32 19.10
N LEU A 81 36.94 -57.57 18.02
CA LEU A 81 36.83 -56.11 18.00
C LEU A 81 35.48 -55.71 17.42
N LEU A 82 34.66 -54.95 18.17
CA LEU A 82 33.37 -54.41 17.70
C LEU A 82 33.45 -52.88 17.54
N PHE A 83 33.15 -52.39 16.34
CA PHE A 83 33.23 -50.97 15.99
C PHE A 83 32.30 -50.65 14.80
N PRO A 84 31.82 -49.39 14.66
CA PRO A 84 32.01 -48.22 15.52
C PRO A 84 30.75 -47.96 16.37
N LEU A 85 30.58 -48.71 17.47
CA LEU A 85 29.35 -48.68 18.28
C LEU A 85 29.00 -47.26 18.79
N SER A 86 30.01 -46.47 19.18
CA SER A 86 29.80 -45.10 19.68
C SER A 86 28.96 -44.24 18.75
N GLU A 87 29.09 -44.41 17.45
CA GLU A 87 28.39 -43.58 16.46
C GLU A 87 26.93 -43.96 16.29
N HIS A 88 26.63 -45.25 16.41
CA HIS A 88 25.25 -45.69 16.46
C HIS A 88 24.55 -45.16 17.70
N LEU A 89 25.20 -45.23 18.86
CA LEU A 89 24.66 -44.68 20.10
C LEU A 89 24.57 -43.15 20.04
N ARG A 90 25.53 -42.45 19.42
CA ARG A 90 25.49 -40.98 19.31
C ARG A 90 24.26 -40.49 18.57
N ILE A 91 23.93 -41.12 17.42
CA ILE A 91 22.74 -40.74 16.65
C ILE A 91 21.45 -41.24 17.32
N ASN A 92 21.46 -42.46 17.86
CA ASN A 92 20.30 -43.12 18.47
C ASN A 92 20.36 -43.02 20.01
N ASN A 93 20.70 -41.83 20.51
CA ASN A 93 21.06 -41.65 21.91
C ASN A 93 19.97 -42.02 22.91
N THR A 94 18.70 -41.85 22.53
CA THR A 94 17.53 -42.25 23.31
C THR A 94 17.43 -43.77 23.57
N LYS A 95 18.15 -44.59 22.80
CA LYS A 95 18.20 -46.05 22.94
C LYS A 95 19.54 -46.55 23.47
N SER A 96 20.44 -45.66 23.89
CA SER A 96 21.81 -46.06 24.23
C SER A 96 21.87 -47.06 25.36
N ASP A 97 21.11 -46.81 26.44
CA ASP A 97 21.07 -47.67 27.63
C ASP A 97 20.51 -49.06 27.29
N GLU A 98 19.49 -49.12 26.45
CA GLU A 98 18.89 -50.38 25.97
C GLU A 98 19.93 -51.20 25.19
N VAL A 99 20.61 -50.58 24.22
CA VAL A 99 21.61 -51.25 23.38
C VAL A 99 22.81 -51.71 24.21
N LEU A 100 23.33 -50.85 25.09
CA LEU A 100 24.44 -51.20 25.98
C LEU A 100 24.05 -52.35 26.93
N SER A 101 22.85 -52.31 27.50
CA SER A 101 22.34 -53.38 28.37
C SER A 101 22.21 -54.70 27.62
N GLN A 102 21.66 -54.70 26.39
CA GLN A 102 21.57 -55.90 25.56
C GLN A 102 22.94 -56.52 25.27
N ILE A 103 23.95 -55.71 24.98
CA ILE A 103 25.33 -56.18 24.75
C ILE A 103 25.94 -56.75 26.03
N VAL A 104 25.79 -56.06 27.16
CA VAL A 104 26.32 -56.51 28.47
C VAL A 104 25.65 -57.79 28.96
N SER A 105 24.36 -57.97 28.68
CA SER A 105 23.56 -59.13 29.07
C SER A 105 23.59 -60.28 28.06
N THR A 106 24.40 -60.20 27.01
CA THR A 106 24.51 -61.28 26.03
C THR A 106 25.05 -62.56 26.68
N GLU A 107 24.33 -63.67 26.53
CA GLU A 107 24.73 -65.00 27.02
C GLU A 107 25.51 -65.74 25.93
N TYR A 108 26.71 -66.23 26.27
CA TYR A 108 27.59 -66.86 25.30
C TYR A 108 27.38 -68.37 25.23
N THR A 109 27.28 -68.90 24.02
CA THR A 109 27.07 -70.33 23.76
C THR A 109 28.36 -71.14 23.76
N ASN A 110 29.49 -70.50 23.46
CA ASN A 110 30.81 -71.10 23.50
C ASN A 110 31.45 -70.97 24.90
N ASP A 111 32.42 -71.85 25.20
CA ASP A 111 33.23 -71.73 26.41
C ASP A 111 34.22 -70.56 26.29
N VAL A 112 33.74 -69.38 26.68
CA VAL A 112 34.48 -68.12 26.62
C VAL A 112 35.64 -68.06 27.61
N ILE A 113 35.59 -68.83 28.70
CA ILE A 113 36.60 -68.82 29.78
C ILE A 113 37.81 -69.63 29.36
N SER A 114 37.63 -70.85 28.86
CA SER A 114 38.77 -71.70 28.46
C SER A 114 39.51 -71.13 27.25
N LYS A 115 38.78 -70.46 26.34
CA LYS A 115 39.31 -69.82 25.14
C LYS A 115 39.82 -68.38 25.36
N SER A 116 39.72 -67.82 26.56
CA SER A 116 40.13 -66.43 26.87
C SER A 116 39.54 -65.40 25.89
N VAL A 117 38.25 -65.55 25.59
CA VAL A 117 37.52 -64.67 24.66
C VAL A 117 37.36 -63.30 25.29
N HIS A 118 37.55 -62.24 24.49
CA HIS A 118 37.30 -60.85 24.89
C HIS A 118 36.62 -60.09 23.75
N VAL A 119 35.73 -59.14 24.08
CA VAL A 119 35.12 -58.22 23.13
C VAL A 119 35.58 -56.81 23.44
N TYR A 120 36.48 -56.28 22.62
CA TYR A 120 36.97 -54.91 22.76
C TYR A 120 36.08 -53.95 21.94
N ILE A 121 35.64 -52.87 22.57
CA ILE A 121 34.69 -51.92 21.99
C ILE A 121 35.22 -50.49 22.19
N PRO A 122 35.91 -49.91 21.18
CA PRO A 122 36.36 -48.52 21.22
C PRO A 122 35.17 -47.56 21.18
N MET A 123 35.06 -46.71 22.20
CA MET A 123 33.97 -45.75 22.38
C MET A 123 34.52 -44.33 22.30
N TYR A 124 34.28 -43.65 21.18
CA TYR A 124 34.74 -42.29 20.99
C TYR A 124 33.81 -41.28 21.69
N ARG A 125 34.31 -40.51 22.66
CA ARG A 125 33.59 -39.46 23.39
C ARG A 125 32.26 -39.94 23.99
N MET A 126 32.30 -41.04 24.72
CA MET A 126 31.10 -41.61 25.37
C MET A 126 31.27 -41.72 26.88
N LYS A 127 32.12 -40.87 27.48
CA LYS A 127 32.45 -40.94 28.91
C LYS A 127 31.22 -40.91 29.79
N ASP A 128 30.34 -39.94 29.58
CA ASP A 128 29.12 -39.77 30.38
C ASP A 128 28.16 -40.95 30.21
N CYS A 129 28.00 -41.43 28.98
CA CYS A 129 27.17 -42.60 28.67
C CYS A 129 27.70 -43.87 29.38
N LEU A 130 29.01 -44.07 29.39
CA LEU A 130 29.65 -45.19 30.06
C LEU A 130 29.66 -45.04 31.59
N GLN A 131 29.79 -43.82 32.11
CA GLN A 131 29.66 -43.54 33.55
C GLN A 131 28.23 -43.81 34.04
N ALA A 132 27.21 -43.46 33.25
CA ALA A 132 25.83 -43.80 33.55
C ALA A 132 25.62 -45.33 33.60
N LEU A 133 26.22 -46.07 32.65
CA LEU A 133 26.19 -47.53 32.65
C LEU A 133 26.86 -48.14 33.90
N ILE A 134 28.00 -47.59 34.35
CA ILE A 134 28.66 -47.99 35.61
C ILE A 134 27.75 -47.70 36.82
N ALA A 135 27.11 -46.54 36.84
CA ALA A 135 26.21 -46.17 37.95
C ALA A 135 25.01 -47.12 38.05
N GLN A 136 24.51 -47.62 36.92
CA GLN A 136 23.47 -48.64 36.85
C GLN A 136 23.97 -50.04 37.28
N ASN A 137 25.23 -50.37 36.98
CA ASN A 137 25.84 -51.65 37.35
C ASN A 137 27.33 -51.50 37.72
N SER A 138 27.61 -51.33 39.02
CA SER A 138 28.96 -51.09 39.55
C SER A 138 29.94 -52.23 39.29
N ARG A 139 29.44 -53.43 38.97
CA ARG A 139 30.27 -54.60 38.63
C ARG A 139 30.98 -54.45 37.27
N LEU A 140 30.63 -53.43 36.49
CA LEU A 140 31.24 -53.10 35.19
C LEU A 140 32.48 -52.22 35.31
N ASN A 141 32.88 -51.79 36.51
CA ASN A 141 34.04 -50.91 36.73
C ASN A 141 35.35 -51.42 36.12
N ASP A 142 35.54 -52.75 36.13
CA ASP A 142 36.73 -53.41 35.57
C ASP A 142 36.60 -53.69 34.06
N ASN A 143 35.39 -53.56 33.51
CA ASN A 143 35.07 -53.78 32.09
C ASN A 143 35.07 -52.47 31.27
N ILE A 144 35.16 -51.31 31.92
CA ILE A 144 35.14 -50.01 31.28
C ILE A 144 36.46 -49.29 31.56
N ILE A 145 37.21 -49.02 30.48
CA ILE A 145 38.50 -48.35 30.50
C ILE A 145 38.32 -46.92 30.01
N PHE A 146 38.71 -45.95 30.83
CA PHE A 146 38.81 -44.56 30.43
C PHE A 146 40.28 -44.26 30.11
N LEU A 147 40.60 -44.13 28.83
CA LEU A 147 41.92 -43.71 28.37
C LEU A 147 41.96 -42.18 28.32
N GLU A 148 42.43 -41.58 29.41
CA GLU A 148 42.54 -40.13 29.58
C GLU A 148 43.89 -39.65 29.02
N ALA A 149 43.94 -39.42 27.71
CA ALA A 149 45.07 -38.72 27.09
C ALA A 149 44.98 -37.20 27.26
N GLU A 150 46.11 -36.50 27.12
CA GLU A 150 46.19 -35.03 27.17
C GLU A 150 45.37 -34.37 26.04
N ASP A 151 45.38 -34.96 24.84
CA ASP A 151 44.62 -34.48 23.69
C ASP A 151 43.14 -34.90 23.77
N LYS A 152 42.25 -33.93 23.93
CA LYS A 152 40.79 -34.10 23.84
C LYS A 152 40.26 -33.26 22.69
N ASP A 153 39.38 -33.84 21.88
CA ASP A 153 38.70 -33.08 20.85
C ASP A 153 37.57 -32.25 21.50
N ASP A 154 37.41 -30.99 21.13
CA ASP A 154 36.22 -30.18 21.45
C ASP A 154 35.43 -29.80 20.19
N ASP A 155 35.91 -30.24 19.03
CA ASP A 155 35.48 -29.80 17.71
C ASP A 155 34.62 -30.82 16.95
N TYR A 156 34.17 -31.89 17.60
CA TYR A 156 33.33 -32.90 16.94
C TYR A 156 32.10 -32.23 16.32
N SER A 157 31.87 -32.48 15.03
CA SER A 157 30.69 -31.98 14.34
C SER A 157 30.15 -33.00 13.34
N LEU A 158 28.86 -33.29 13.50
CA LEU A 158 28.07 -34.08 12.57
C LEU A 158 26.89 -33.23 12.10
N THR A 159 26.70 -33.10 10.80
CA THR A 159 25.49 -32.51 10.24
C THR A 159 24.70 -33.60 9.52
N ILE A 160 23.50 -33.89 10.02
CA ILE A 160 22.56 -34.84 9.42
C ILE A 160 21.57 -34.06 8.57
N ILE A 161 21.43 -34.44 7.31
CA ILE A 161 20.58 -33.77 6.31
C ILE A 161 19.62 -34.79 5.72
N SER A 162 18.38 -34.38 5.49
CA SER A 162 17.42 -35.20 4.73
C SER A 162 17.88 -35.36 3.27
N LYS A 163 17.79 -36.56 2.70
CA LYS A 163 18.26 -36.84 1.32
C LYS A 163 17.54 -36.03 0.24
N ASP A 164 16.30 -35.61 0.49
CA ASP A 164 15.49 -34.84 -0.45
C ASP A 164 15.92 -33.37 -0.57
N ILE A 165 16.89 -32.93 0.24
CA ILE A 165 17.37 -31.56 0.26
C ILE A 165 18.66 -31.43 -0.54
N ASP A 166 18.59 -30.68 -1.64
CA ASP A 166 19.77 -30.31 -2.42
C ASP A 166 20.48 -29.09 -1.80
N ALA A 167 21.34 -29.37 -0.82
CA ALA A 167 22.19 -28.39 -0.15
C ALA A 167 23.66 -28.79 -0.25
N VAL A 168 24.57 -27.82 -0.37
CA VAL A 168 26.02 -28.06 -0.32
C VAL A 168 26.56 -27.54 1.01
N ILE A 169 26.98 -28.46 1.89
CA ILE A 169 27.58 -28.12 3.17
C ILE A 169 29.06 -28.52 3.17
N LYS A 170 29.91 -27.64 3.72
CA LYS A 170 31.34 -27.91 3.85
C LYS A 170 31.58 -29.09 4.79
N GLY A 171 32.14 -30.18 4.27
CA GLY A 171 32.52 -31.37 5.03
C GLY A 171 32.66 -32.59 4.13
N HIS A 172 32.92 -33.75 4.73
CA HIS A 172 32.91 -35.02 4.03
C HIS A 172 31.48 -35.53 3.92
N THR A 173 30.95 -35.54 2.69
CA THR A 173 29.56 -35.94 2.41
C THR A 173 29.44 -37.46 2.26
N ILE A 174 28.51 -38.02 3.02
CA ILE A 174 28.18 -39.45 3.02
C ILE A 174 26.68 -39.58 2.83
N THR A 175 26.25 -40.51 1.98
CA THR A 175 24.83 -40.80 1.75
C THR A 175 24.50 -42.20 2.25
N GLY A 176 23.52 -42.30 3.14
CA GLY A 176 23.10 -43.56 3.75
C GLY A 176 23.76 -43.85 5.10
N TYR A 177 22.94 -44.26 6.07
CA TYR A 177 23.37 -44.63 7.42
C TYR A 177 24.39 -45.78 7.45
N LYS A 178 24.31 -46.74 6.53
CA LYS A 178 25.28 -47.84 6.44
C LYS A 178 26.66 -47.31 6.04
N SER A 179 26.73 -46.48 4.99
CA SER A 179 27.98 -45.87 4.54
C SER A 179 28.57 -44.92 5.58
N TYR A 180 27.74 -44.30 6.42
CA TYR A 180 28.21 -43.57 7.59
C TYR A 180 28.99 -44.46 8.55
N LEU A 181 28.46 -45.65 8.89
CA LEU A 181 29.17 -46.61 9.74
C LEU A 181 30.43 -47.16 9.05
N GLU A 182 30.38 -47.47 7.75
CA GLU A 182 31.56 -47.92 6.97
C GLU A 182 32.69 -46.88 6.99
N TYR A 183 32.36 -45.60 6.86
CA TYR A 183 33.33 -44.51 6.93
C TYR A 183 34.04 -44.44 8.29
N TRP A 184 33.31 -44.68 9.38
CA TRP A 184 33.91 -44.79 10.72
C TRP A 184 34.75 -46.07 10.87
N GLU A 185 34.31 -47.19 10.29
CA GLU A 185 35.06 -48.45 10.30
C GLU A 185 36.44 -48.30 9.66
N ASP A 186 36.56 -47.49 8.61
CA ASP A 186 37.83 -47.23 7.93
C ASP A 186 38.75 -46.32 8.72
N ASN A 187 38.65 -44.99 8.61
CA ASN A 187 39.36 -43.97 9.43
C ASN A 187 38.77 -42.61 9.05
N PRO A 188 37.81 -42.08 9.83
CA PRO A 188 37.05 -40.91 9.42
C PRO A 188 37.85 -39.62 9.61
N ALA A 189 37.53 -38.62 8.80
CA ALA A 189 37.94 -37.23 8.94
C ALA A 189 36.74 -36.32 9.23
N LYS A 190 36.99 -35.22 9.95
CA LYS A 190 35.98 -34.20 10.34
C LYS A 190 36.03 -32.99 9.40
N PRO A 191 34.94 -32.22 9.24
CA PRO A 191 33.56 -32.47 9.72
C PRO A 191 32.78 -33.41 8.79
N ILE A 192 31.80 -34.15 9.33
CA ILE A 192 31.03 -35.17 8.59
C ILE A 192 29.62 -34.67 8.28
N ILE A 193 29.17 -34.89 7.04
CA ILE A 193 27.83 -34.58 6.57
C ILE A 193 27.12 -35.88 6.16
N LEU A 194 26.07 -36.26 6.88
CA LEU A 194 25.29 -37.47 6.64
C LEU A 194 23.96 -37.13 5.95
N TYR A 195 23.76 -37.59 4.73
CA TYR A 195 22.46 -37.56 4.05
C TYR A 195 21.70 -38.86 4.30
N THR A 196 20.53 -38.76 4.93
CA THR A 196 19.70 -39.92 5.31
C THR A 196 18.21 -39.60 5.26
N ASP A 197 17.40 -40.56 4.81
CA ASP A 197 15.93 -40.52 4.82
C ASP A 197 15.37 -40.51 6.25
N ASN A 198 16.21 -40.87 7.23
CA ASN A 198 15.84 -40.93 8.64
C ASN A 198 16.06 -39.61 9.40
N ALA A 199 16.56 -38.55 8.74
CA ALA A 199 16.90 -37.29 9.41
C ALA A 199 15.74 -36.73 10.25
N LYS A 200 14.50 -36.86 9.75
CA LYS A 200 13.27 -36.46 10.45
C LYS A 200 13.10 -37.08 11.84
N PHE A 201 13.57 -38.31 12.05
CA PHE A 201 13.47 -39.00 13.34
C PHE A 201 14.47 -38.46 14.37
N TYR A 202 15.54 -37.81 13.91
CA TYR A 202 16.60 -37.27 14.76
C TYR A 202 16.40 -35.79 15.10
N LYS A 203 15.45 -35.11 14.44
CA LYS A 203 15.26 -33.64 14.55
C LYS A 203 15.03 -33.14 15.98
N LYS A 204 14.34 -33.94 16.80
CA LYS A 204 13.99 -33.59 18.20
C LYS A 204 14.97 -34.14 19.23
N ASN A 205 16.01 -34.87 18.80
CA ASN A 205 16.99 -35.44 19.72
C ASN A 205 17.89 -34.33 20.29
N VAL A 206 18.20 -34.44 21.57
CA VAL A 206 19.17 -33.59 22.25
C VAL A 206 20.50 -34.34 22.30
N PHE A 207 21.51 -33.86 21.58
CA PHE A 207 22.81 -34.52 21.48
C PHE A 207 23.82 -33.94 22.48
N ALA A 208 24.70 -34.79 22.99
CA ALA A 208 25.79 -34.36 23.87
C ALA A 208 26.88 -33.58 23.11
N ASP A 209 27.14 -33.97 21.86
CA ASP A 209 28.05 -33.24 20.97
C ASP A 209 27.29 -32.32 20.00
N ASN A 210 28.06 -31.53 19.24
CA ASN A 210 27.56 -30.64 18.19
C ASN A 210 27.07 -31.42 16.95
N VAL A 211 25.90 -32.04 17.11
CA VAL A 211 25.12 -32.68 16.05
C VAL A 211 23.99 -31.76 15.62
N LYS A 212 23.93 -31.45 14.32
CA LYS A 212 22.89 -30.60 13.73
C LYS A 212 22.03 -31.42 12.78
N VAL A 213 20.72 -31.27 12.87
CA VAL A 213 19.77 -32.03 12.04
C VAL A 213 18.94 -31.06 11.19
N LEU A 214 19.08 -31.17 9.87
CA LEU A 214 18.48 -30.29 8.87
C LEU A 214 17.51 -31.10 8.00
N VAL A 215 16.21 -30.86 8.14
CA VAL A 215 15.15 -31.70 7.57
C VAL A 215 14.31 -31.00 6.50
N ASN A 216 14.48 -29.69 6.33
CA ASN A 216 13.82 -28.91 5.28
C ASN A 216 14.72 -27.76 4.78
N ALA A 217 14.27 -27.04 3.76
CA ALA A 217 15.03 -25.92 3.19
C ALA A 217 15.23 -24.77 4.19
N PHE A 218 14.24 -24.51 5.06
CA PHE A 218 14.33 -23.49 6.10
C PHE A 218 15.49 -23.75 7.07
N ASP A 219 15.69 -25.01 7.47
CA ASP A 219 16.80 -25.42 8.32
C ASP A 219 18.17 -25.11 7.69
N ILE A 220 18.32 -25.35 6.39
CA ILE A 220 19.55 -25.04 5.65
C ILE A 220 19.81 -23.53 5.64
N ILE A 221 18.79 -22.74 5.30
CA ILE A 221 18.88 -21.29 5.24
C ILE A 221 19.28 -20.74 6.63
N LYS A 222 18.65 -21.26 7.70
CA LYS A 222 18.96 -20.90 9.09
C LYS A 222 20.36 -21.32 9.50
N PHE A 223 20.80 -22.53 9.11
CA PHE A 223 22.15 -23.03 9.37
C PHE A 223 23.23 -22.12 8.80
N HIS A 224 23.02 -21.59 7.59
CA HIS A 224 23.94 -20.64 6.94
C HIS A 224 23.79 -19.20 7.42
N ARG A 225 22.93 -18.91 8.40
CA ARG A 225 22.65 -17.54 8.92
C ARG A 225 22.24 -16.55 7.83
N LEU A 226 21.48 -17.04 6.86
CA LEU A 226 21.05 -16.25 5.71
C LEU A 226 19.81 -15.39 5.99
N LEU A 227 19.15 -15.62 7.14
CA LEU A 227 17.98 -14.89 7.64
C LEU A 227 18.32 -14.10 8.92
N PRO A 228 17.58 -13.01 9.21
CA PRO A 228 17.57 -12.36 10.53
C PRO A 228 17.24 -13.33 11.68
N TYR A 229 17.76 -13.07 12.89
CA TYR A 229 17.82 -14.02 14.01
C TYR A 229 16.49 -14.50 14.63
N ASN A 230 15.31 -14.03 14.19
CA ASN A 230 14.02 -14.30 14.85
C ASN A 230 12.91 -14.78 13.89
N LEU A 231 13.28 -15.43 12.80
CA LEU A 231 12.32 -15.94 11.82
C LEU A 231 11.80 -17.33 12.17
N ASP A 232 10.49 -17.50 12.00
CA ASP A 232 9.77 -18.76 12.19
C ASP A 232 9.51 -19.41 10.82
N GLU A 233 9.63 -20.74 10.77
CA GLU A 233 9.38 -21.56 9.57
C GLU A 233 7.94 -21.36 9.05
N SER A 234 6.98 -21.15 9.96
CA SER A 234 5.56 -20.95 9.64
C SER A 234 5.25 -19.72 8.80
N LEU A 235 6.22 -18.82 8.60
CA LEU A 235 6.07 -17.64 7.74
C LEU A 235 6.14 -17.98 6.24
N GLY A 236 6.43 -19.22 5.87
CA GLY A 236 6.40 -19.68 4.48
C GLY A 236 5.99 -21.13 4.35
N GLU A 237 5.49 -21.48 3.18
CA GLU A 237 5.23 -22.86 2.77
C GLU A 237 6.55 -23.54 2.32
N ASP A 238 6.64 -24.87 2.43
CA ASP A 238 7.85 -25.64 2.13
C ASP A 238 8.47 -25.31 0.75
N TRP A 239 7.63 -25.16 -0.27
CA TRP A 239 8.08 -24.84 -1.62
C TRP A 239 8.68 -23.44 -1.72
N GLN A 240 8.19 -22.47 -0.93
CA GLN A 240 8.72 -21.11 -0.89
C GLN A 240 10.12 -21.10 -0.27
N TRP A 241 10.31 -21.85 0.82
CA TRP A 241 11.63 -22.01 1.42
C TRP A 241 12.61 -22.72 0.48
N ARG A 242 12.16 -23.72 -0.28
CA ARG A 242 12.98 -24.41 -1.30
C ARG A 242 13.42 -23.49 -2.44
N ASP A 243 12.49 -22.73 -3.01
CA ASP A 243 12.78 -21.77 -4.08
C ASP A 243 13.71 -20.64 -3.60
N LEU A 244 13.50 -20.17 -2.36
CA LEU A 244 14.40 -19.21 -1.74
C LEU A 244 15.81 -19.80 -1.59
N LEU A 245 15.95 -21.01 -1.06
CA LEU A 245 17.24 -21.68 -0.92
C LEU A 245 17.97 -21.79 -2.27
N VAL A 246 17.27 -22.16 -3.35
CA VAL A 246 17.84 -22.23 -4.70
C VAL A 246 18.41 -20.89 -5.15
N LYS A 247 17.67 -19.79 -4.93
CA LYS A 247 18.12 -18.42 -5.27
C LYS A 247 19.28 -17.95 -4.38
N MET A 248 19.44 -18.51 -3.18
CA MET A 248 20.48 -18.12 -2.22
C MET A 248 21.77 -18.94 -2.32
N LYS A 249 21.86 -19.95 -3.22
CA LYS A 249 23.03 -20.85 -3.36
C LYS A 249 24.39 -20.15 -3.56
N THR A 250 24.41 -18.86 -3.89
CA THR A 250 25.63 -18.03 -4.03
C THR A 250 26.18 -17.46 -2.71
N GLY A 251 25.61 -17.83 -1.55
CA GLY A 251 26.02 -17.29 -0.25
C GLY A 251 25.57 -15.84 -0.01
N THR A 252 24.59 -15.38 -0.78
CA THR A 252 24.00 -14.05 -0.65
C THR A 252 22.99 -14.06 0.52
N ASN A 253 23.09 -13.13 1.46
CA ASN A 253 22.08 -12.98 2.52
C ASN A 253 20.73 -12.53 1.93
N ILE A 254 19.62 -12.72 2.67
CA ILE A 254 18.28 -12.44 2.15
C ILE A 254 18.08 -10.98 1.73
N ASN A 255 18.63 -10.01 2.47
CA ASN A 255 18.47 -8.59 2.13
C ASN A 255 19.13 -8.29 0.79
N THR A 256 20.37 -8.72 0.58
CA THR A 256 21.07 -8.51 -0.71
C THR A 256 20.38 -9.25 -1.87
N LEU A 257 19.73 -10.39 -1.63
CA LEU A 257 18.92 -11.06 -2.64
C LEU A 257 17.68 -10.21 -3.00
N LEU A 258 16.95 -9.74 -1.99
CA LEU A 258 15.73 -8.94 -2.17
C LEU A 258 16.02 -7.60 -2.84
N GLU A 259 17.12 -6.94 -2.46
CA GLU A 259 17.60 -5.71 -3.06
C GLU A 259 17.85 -5.88 -4.56
N LYS A 260 18.51 -6.97 -4.95
CA LYS A 260 18.77 -7.30 -6.37
C LYS A 260 17.50 -7.72 -7.11
N LEU A 261 16.65 -8.53 -6.48
CA LEU A 261 15.45 -9.09 -7.11
C LEU A 261 14.41 -8.00 -7.40
N PHE A 262 14.28 -7.03 -6.51
CA PHE A 262 13.36 -5.92 -6.68
C PHE A 262 14.00 -4.65 -7.23
N ASP A 263 15.32 -4.61 -7.39
CA ASP A 263 16.09 -3.41 -7.81
C ASP A 263 15.84 -2.22 -6.87
N ILE A 264 16.00 -2.45 -5.56
CA ILE A 264 15.74 -1.49 -4.49
C ILE A 264 16.85 -1.60 -3.44
N VAL A 265 17.57 -0.51 -3.15
CA VAL A 265 18.72 -0.51 -2.23
C VAL A 265 18.33 -0.76 -0.76
N LYS A 266 17.14 -0.32 -0.34
CA LYS A 266 16.60 -0.52 1.01
C LYS A 266 15.09 -0.47 0.94
N VAL A 267 14.40 -1.20 1.82
CA VAL A 267 12.93 -1.16 1.89
C VAL A 267 12.42 0.26 1.89
N ASN A 268 11.71 0.57 0.81
CA ASN A 268 10.92 1.75 0.62
C ASN A 268 9.58 1.29 0.09
N GLU A 269 8.54 1.44 0.91
CA GLU A 269 7.18 1.00 0.60
C GLU A 269 6.69 1.56 -0.73
N THR A 270 7.02 2.81 -1.05
CA THR A 270 6.63 3.47 -2.29
C THR A 270 7.29 2.90 -3.55
N GLN A 271 8.41 2.18 -3.40
CA GLN A 271 9.11 1.50 -4.51
C GLN A 271 8.78 0.00 -4.56
N LEU A 272 8.61 -0.62 -3.38
CA LEU A 272 8.41 -2.06 -3.25
C LEU A 272 6.96 -2.48 -3.52
N LEU A 273 5.99 -1.79 -2.91
CA LEU A 273 4.57 -2.16 -3.01
C LEU A 273 3.98 -2.06 -4.43
N PRO A 274 4.38 -1.12 -5.30
CA PRO A 274 3.91 -1.10 -6.69
C PRO A 274 4.21 -2.37 -7.47
N LYS A 275 5.26 -3.11 -7.10
CA LYS A 275 5.64 -4.38 -7.75
C LYS A 275 4.67 -5.52 -7.40
N TRP A 276 3.81 -5.36 -6.39
CA TRP A 276 2.89 -6.39 -5.91
C TRP A 276 1.92 -6.87 -6.98
N LYS A 277 1.33 -5.96 -7.76
CA LYS A 277 0.28 -6.27 -8.75
C LYS A 277 0.80 -7.23 -9.83
N ASP A 278 2.04 -7.02 -10.27
CA ASP A 278 2.68 -7.78 -11.35
C ASP A 278 3.49 -8.99 -10.83
N SER A 279 3.51 -9.21 -9.53
CA SER A 279 4.28 -10.29 -8.89
C SER A 279 3.53 -11.63 -8.84
N GLY A 280 4.26 -12.73 -9.02
CA GLY A 280 3.79 -14.08 -8.73
C GLY A 280 3.63 -14.35 -7.23
N GLU A 281 3.12 -15.52 -6.88
CA GLU A 281 2.91 -15.93 -5.47
C GLU A 281 4.22 -15.93 -4.67
N PHE A 282 5.33 -16.35 -5.30
CA PHE A 282 6.65 -16.36 -4.67
C PHE A 282 7.17 -14.93 -4.40
N GLU A 283 7.11 -14.04 -5.39
CA GLU A 283 7.55 -12.66 -5.24
C GLU A 283 6.68 -11.89 -4.25
N LYS A 284 5.36 -12.11 -4.22
CA LYS A 284 4.46 -11.53 -3.21
C LYS A 284 4.80 -11.97 -1.80
N TRP A 285 5.12 -13.25 -1.62
CA TRP A 285 5.62 -13.76 -0.36
C TRP A 285 6.92 -13.08 0.04
N LEU A 286 7.88 -12.93 -0.88
CA LEU A 286 9.14 -12.21 -0.62
C LEU A 286 8.93 -10.73 -0.27
N ILE A 287 8.03 -10.02 -0.96
CA ILE A 287 7.68 -8.63 -0.62
C ILE A 287 7.16 -8.57 0.82
N TRP A 288 6.15 -9.39 1.14
CA TRP A 288 5.57 -9.42 2.47
C TRP A 288 6.59 -9.82 3.55
N LEU A 289 7.47 -10.77 3.23
CA LEU A 289 8.52 -11.23 4.13
C LEU A 289 9.56 -10.12 4.36
N TRP A 290 9.92 -9.36 3.34
CA TRP A 290 10.82 -8.20 3.48
C TRP A 290 10.21 -7.12 4.38
N LEU A 291 8.91 -6.83 4.20
CA LEU A 291 8.18 -5.90 5.06
C LEU A 291 8.10 -6.39 6.51
N LYS A 292 7.97 -7.71 6.74
CA LYS A 292 8.07 -8.31 8.08
C LYS A 292 9.40 -8.02 8.76
N PHE A 293 10.49 -7.94 8.00
CA PHE A 293 11.81 -7.70 8.55
C PHE A 293 12.04 -6.22 8.88
N GLU A 294 11.60 -5.34 7.99
CA GLU A 294 12.04 -3.94 7.98
C GLU A 294 10.99 -2.97 8.55
N ALA A 295 9.70 -3.29 8.52
CA ALA A 295 8.68 -2.45 9.16
C ALA A 295 8.85 -2.51 10.69
N LYS A 296 9.00 -1.35 11.34
CA LYS A 296 9.20 -1.26 12.81
C LYS A 296 8.21 -0.37 13.54
N THR A 297 7.55 0.53 12.84
CA THR A 297 6.64 1.54 13.42
C THR A 297 5.49 1.83 12.47
N GLY A 298 4.50 2.59 12.95
CA GLY A 298 3.39 3.06 12.11
C GLY A 298 2.30 2.02 11.89
N TYR A 299 1.38 2.38 11.01
CA TYR A 299 0.26 1.56 10.60
C TYR A 299 0.72 0.29 9.88
N LEU A 300 1.70 0.38 8.98
CA LEU A 300 2.21 -0.77 8.26
C LEU A 300 2.76 -1.82 9.23
N TYR A 301 3.50 -1.42 10.25
CA TYR A 301 4.00 -2.36 11.26
C TYR A 301 2.87 -3.08 11.99
N SER A 302 1.79 -2.37 12.34
CA SER A 302 0.60 -2.96 12.98
C SER A 302 -0.09 -3.99 12.07
N VAL A 303 -0.27 -3.63 10.80
CA VAL A 303 -0.84 -4.51 9.77
C VAL A 303 0.02 -5.75 9.55
N ILE A 304 1.32 -5.52 9.36
CA ILE A 304 2.28 -6.57 9.09
C ILE A 304 2.36 -7.50 10.30
N SER A 305 2.51 -6.99 11.52
CA SER A 305 2.58 -7.84 12.72
C SER A 305 1.37 -8.78 12.89
N LYS A 306 0.17 -8.40 12.42
CA LYS A 306 -1.04 -9.24 12.45
C LYS A 306 -1.18 -10.19 11.25
N SER A 307 -0.54 -9.88 10.13
CA SER A 307 -0.67 -10.68 8.91
C SER A 307 0.12 -11.98 9.05
N VAL A 308 -0.56 -13.12 9.07
CA VAL A 308 0.07 -14.45 9.24
C VAL A 308 0.76 -14.91 7.95
N ASN A 309 0.22 -14.49 6.82
CA ASN A 309 0.76 -14.78 5.48
C ASN A 309 0.55 -13.57 4.54
N TYR A 310 1.13 -13.64 3.35
CA TYR A 310 1.04 -12.56 2.35
C TYR A 310 -0.36 -12.43 1.73
N LYS A 311 -1.18 -13.48 1.71
CA LYS A 311 -2.55 -13.46 1.13
C LYS A 311 -3.51 -12.57 1.95
N GLU A 312 -3.22 -12.38 3.23
CA GLU A 312 -3.96 -11.51 4.14
C GLU A 312 -3.54 -10.03 4.06
N LEU A 313 -2.38 -9.72 3.46
CA LEU A 313 -1.80 -8.37 3.51
C LEU A 313 -2.77 -7.29 3.05
N LEU A 314 -3.37 -7.44 1.87
CA LEU A 314 -4.29 -6.44 1.31
C LEU A 314 -5.53 -6.24 2.19
N GLN A 315 -6.07 -7.33 2.76
CA GLN A 315 -7.20 -7.25 3.68
C GLN A 315 -6.82 -6.48 4.94
N ASN A 316 -5.65 -6.80 5.52
CA ASN A 316 -5.21 -6.20 6.76
C ASN A 316 -4.85 -4.71 6.57
N ILE A 317 -4.29 -4.32 5.42
CA ILE A 317 -4.09 -2.90 5.05
C ILE A 317 -5.43 -2.18 4.95
N ALA A 318 -6.47 -2.82 4.40
CA ALA A 318 -7.77 -2.20 4.29
C ALA A 318 -8.46 -2.05 5.66
N SER A 319 -8.51 -3.11 6.45
CA SER A 319 -9.36 -3.22 7.66
C SER A 319 -8.69 -2.79 8.97
N SER A 320 -7.35 -2.81 9.08
CA SER A 320 -6.73 -2.56 10.39
C SER A 320 -7.00 -1.17 10.96
N ILE A 321 -7.49 -0.23 10.14
CA ILE A 321 -7.88 1.13 10.53
C ILE A 321 -8.99 1.13 11.57
N PHE A 322 -9.88 0.13 11.57
CA PHE A 322 -10.98 0.03 12.54
C PHE A 322 -10.51 -0.29 13.97
N ASN A 323 -9.23 -0.64 14.16
CA ASN A 323 -8.64 -0.78 15.49
C ASN A 323 -8.25 0.57 16.13
N TYR A 324 -8.41 1.68 15.41
CA TYR A 324 -8.01 3.03 15.84
C TYR A 324 -9.23 3.92 16.00
N SER A 325 -9.30 4.67 17.11
CA SER A 325 -10.41 5.59 17.31
C SER A 325 -10.18 6.88 16.53
N ILE A 326 -11.22 7.43 15.90
CA ILE A 326 -11.17 8.77 15.26
C ILE A 326 -10.89 9.92 16.25
N LYS A 327 -10.89 9.63 17.56
CA LYS A 327 -10.56 10.57 18.64
C LYS A 327 -9.08 10.52 19.01
N ASP A 328 -8.35 9.50 18.56
CA ASP A 328 -6.93 9.36 18.83
C ASP A 328 -6.15 10.42 18.06
N ARG A 329 -5.17 11.05 18.71
CA ARG A 329 -4.33 12.08 18.07
C ARG A 329 -3.57 11.54 16.86
N SER A 330 -3.24 10.24 16.89
CA SER A 330 -2.50 9.53 15.83
C SER A 330 -3.39 9.08 14.66
N PHE A 331 -4.71 9.26 14.73
CA PHE A 331 -5.63 8.71 13.73
C PHE A 331 -5.35 9.28 12.34
N LYS A 332 -5.04 10.58 12.23
CA LYS A 332 -4.75 11.23 10.94
C LYS A 332 -3.49 10.66 10.29
N GLU A 333 -2.43 10.43 11.08
CA GLU A 333 -1.19 9.83 10.59
C GLU A 333 -1.43 8.40 10.11
N VAL A 334 -2.15 7.60 10.91
CA VAL A 334 -2.54 6.23 10.56
C VAL A 334 -3.38 6.19 9.28
N TYR A 335 -4.34 7.11 9.15
CA TYR A 335 -5.17 7.25 7.97
C TYR A 335 -4.35 7.56 6.71
N LEU A 336 -3.43 8.54 6.80
CA LEU A 336 -2.60 8.95 5.67
C LEU A 336 -1.64 7.84 5.26
N GLU A 337 -1.06 7.12 6.23
CA GLU A 337 -0.22 5.95 5.96
C GLU A 337 -1.03 4.85 5.25
N ARG A 338 -2.22 4.48 5.76
CA ARG A 338 -3.12 3.53 5.09
C ARG A 338 -3.41 3.95 3.65
N ARG A 339 -3.76 5.23 3.44
CA ARG A 339 -4.08 5.75 2.11
C ARG A 339 -2.90 5.56 1.16
N ASN A 340 -1.69 5.93 1.59
CA ASN A 340 -0.48 5.79 0.78
C ASN A 340 -0.17 4.31 0.46
N LEU A 341 -0.41 3.38 1.39
CA LEU A 341 -0.26 1.94 1.15
C LEU A 341 -1.25 1.43 0.10
N ILE A 342 -2.51 1.86 0.17
CA ILE A 342 -3.56 1.48 -0.80
C ILE A 342 -3.20 2.00 -2.20
N GLU A 343 -2.74 3.25 -2.31
CA GLU A 343 -2.29 3.85 -3.57
C GLU A 343 -1.06 3.12 -4.12
N ALA A 344 -0.05 2.85 -3.28
CA ALA A 344 1.18 2.17 -3.70
C ALA A 344 0.91 0.74 -4.18
N LEU A 345 -0.02 0.02 -3.55
CA LEU A 345 -0.46 -1.31 -3.98
C LEU A 345 -1.40 -1.31 -5.19
N GLN A 346 -1.85 -0.12 -5.62
CA GLN A 346 -2.83 0.05 -6.70
C GLN A 346 -4.10 -0.80 -6.47
N ILE A 347 -4.62 -0.79 -5.24
CA ILE A 347 -5.85 -1.51 -4.92
C ILE A 347 -7.02 -0.77 -5.58
N GLU A 348 -7.68 -1.43 -6.53
CA GLU A 348 -8.81 -0.87 -7.28
C GLU A 348 -10.15 -1.00 -6.51
N GLU A 349 -10.31 -2.10 -5.75
CA GLU A 349 -11.50 -2.39 -4.96
C GLU A 349 -11.10 -2.99 -3.60
N LEU A 350 -11.70 -2.47 -2.52
CA LEU A 350 -11.51 -3.03 -1.19
C LEU A 350 -12.33 -4.32 -1.03
N ARG A 351 -11.74 -5.33 -0.38
CA ARG A 351 -12.38 -6.63 -0.16
C ARG A 351 -13.69 -6.50 0.65
N PRO A 352 -14.67 -7.41 0.48
CA PRO A 352 -15.99 -7.34 1.13
C PRO A 352 -15.96 -7.16 2.65
N GLN A 353 -14.96 -7.74 3.32
CA GLN A 353 -14.80 -7.68 4.76
C GLN A 353 -14.60 -6.24 5.29
N PHE A 354 -13.92 -5.37 4.54
CA PHE A 354 -13.77 -3.96 4.92
C PHE A 354 -15.15 -3.26 5.01
N TRP A 355 -16.00 -3.48 4.00
CA TRP A 355 -17.33 -2.89 3.93
C TRP A 355 -18.24 -3.38 5.05
N LYS A 356 -18.18 -4.68 5.36
CA LYS A 356 -18.91 -5.28 6.49
C LYS A 356 -18.46 -4.69 7.84
N GLU A 357 -17.16 -4.41 8.01
CA GLU A 357 -16.65 -3.77 9.22
C GLU A 357 -17.11 -2.30 9.31
N LEU A 358 -17.11 -1.57 8.19
CA LEU A 358 -17.59 -0.19 8.11
C LEU A 358 -19.07 -0.06 8.51
N GLU A 359 -19.92 -1.05 8.18
CA GLU A 359 -21.33 -1.08 8.56
C GLU A 359 -21.54 -1.03 10.08
N ASN A 360 -20.61 -1.59 10.86
CA ASN A 360 -20.66 -1.59 12.33
C ASN A 360 -20.18 -0.27 12.96
N ILE A 361 -19.62 0.65 12.18
CA ILE A 361 -19.22 1.98 12.64
C ILE A 361 -20.43 2.89 12.73
N LYS A 362 -20.44 3.83 13.68
CA LYS A 362 -21.50 4.84 13.80
C LYS A 362 -21.59 5.71 12.55
N ASP A 363 -22.80 6.03 12.09
CA ASP A 363 -23.01 6.75 10.83
C ASP A 363 -22.24 8.08 10.73
N ASN A 364 -22.19 8.84 11.82
CA ASN A 364 -21.46 10.11 11.90
C ASN A 364 -19.92 9.96 11.95
N GLU A 365 -19.41 8.73 12.04
CA GLU A 365 -17.99 8.40 12.09
C GLU A 365 -17.50 7.69 10.81
N LYS A 366 -18.38 7.00 10.07
CA LYS A 366 -18.05 6.20 8.87
C LYS A 366 -17.16 6.95 7.88
N ILE A 367 -17.45 8.22 7.64
CA ILE A 367 -16.73 9.03 6.66
C ILE A 367 -15.22 9.06 6.93
N TYR A 368 -14.78 9.09 8.20
CA TYR A 368 -13.37 9.23 8.56
C TYR A 368 -12.52 7.97 8.31
N TYR A 369 -13.16 6.83 8.05
CA TYR A 369 -12.48 5.57 7.73
C TYR A 369 -12.33 5.32 6.22
N LEU A 370 -13.05 6.09 5.40
CA LEU A 370 -13.01 5.98 3.94
C LEU A 370 -11.83 6.78 3.38
N THR A 371 -11.19 6.29 2.34
CA THR A 371 -10.25 7.10 1.55
C THR A 371 -10.91 7.58 0.26
N TYR A 372 -10.13 8.16 -0.65
CA TYR A 372 -10.59 8.39 -2.03
C TYR A 372 -9.94 7.43 -3.02
N CYS A 373 -9.20 6.41 -2.55
CA CYS A 373 -8.36 5.60 -3.42
C CYS A 373 -9.20 4.74 -4.39
N THR A 374 -10.26 4.11 -3.90
CA THR A 374 -11.16 3.29 -4.73
C THR A 374 -12.41 4.04 -5.17
N LYS A 375 -13.02 3.61 -6.29
CA LYS A 375 -14.27 4.21 -6.79
C LYS A 375 -15.38 4.13 -5.75
N ARG A 376 -15.56 2.94 -5.17
CA ARG A 376 -16.60 2.68 -4.17
C ARG A 376 -16.44 3.51 -2.89
N GLU A 377 -15.20 3.77 -2.44
CA GLU A 377 -15.00 4.69 -1.32
C GLU A 377 -15.43 6.12 -1.66
N ARG A 378 -15.10 6.62 -2.86
CA ARG A 378 -15.51 7.96 -3.31
C ARG A 378 -17.02 8.11 -3.41
N GLU A 379 -17.71 7.11 -3.98
CA GLU A 379 -19.17 7.04 -4.02
C GLU A 379 -19.79 7.03 -2.62
N GLN A 380 -19.21 6.24 -1.71
CA GLN A 380 -19.69 6.16 -0.33
C GLN A 380 -19.50 7.48 0.43
N VAL A 381 -18.39 8.20 0.20
CA VAL A 381 -18.18 9.54 0.76
C VAL A 381 -19.26 10.51 0.27
N ILE A 382 -19.59 10.51 -1.02
CA ILE A 382 -20.68 11.33 -1.59
C ILE A 382 -22.02 10.97 -0.93
N CYS A 383 -22.35 9.68 -0.82
CA CYS A 383 -23.55 9.22 -0.12
C CYS A 383 -23.64 9.69 1.33
N ILE A 384 -22.55 9.63 2.10
CA ILE A 384 -22.56 10.05 3.51
C ILE A 384 -22.74 11.57 3.61
N ILE A 385 -22.04 12.34 2.79
CA ILE A 385 -22.19 13.80 2.74
C ILE A 385 -23.62 14.18 2.35
N GLY A 386 -24.21 13.47 1.38
CA GLY A 386 -25.56 13.76 0.93
C GLY A 386 -26.62 13.60 2.02
N ASN A 387 -26.33 12.81 3.06
CA ASN A 387 -27.22 12.56 4.19
C ASN A 387 -26.78 13.26 5.50
N THR A 388 -25.73 14.09 5.48
CA THR A 388 -25.15 14.69 6.70
C THR A 388 -24.98 16.19 6.56
N SER A 389 -25.23 16.95 7.63
CA SER A 389 -24.88 18.37 7.68
C SER A 389 -23.36 18.55 7.65
N ILE A 390 -22.84 19.23 6.61
CA ILE A 390 -21.42 19.53 6.49
C ILE A 390 -21.04 20.55 7.57
N ASN A 391 -20.13 20.14 8.44
CA ASN A 391 -19.53 20.98 9.47
C ASN A 391 -18.04 21.18 9.19
N SER A 392 -17.39 22.01 10.02
CA SER A 392 -15.96 22.30 9.90
C SER A 392 -15.07 21.05 9.94
N ARG A 393 -15.44 20.03 10.74
CA ARG A 393 -14.66 18.79 10.84
C ARG A 393 -14.72 17.96 9.57
N ILE A 394 -15.90 17.83 8.95
CA ILE A 394 -16.07 17.18 7.64
C ILE A 394 -15.31 17.96 6.57
N THR A 395 -15.40 19.28 6.59
CA THR A 395 -14.69 20.16 5.64
C THR A 395 -13.18 19.93 5.67
N VAL A 396 -12.58 19.94 6.87
CA VAL A 396 -11.14 19.65 7.07
C VAL A 396 -10.79 18.23 6.66
N TYR A 397 -11.68 17.26 6.90
CA TYR A 397 -11.49 15.89 6.44
C TYR A 397 -11.42 15.82 4.91
N LEU A 398 -12.40 16.39 4.19
CA LEU A 398 -12.47 16.33 2.73
C LEU A 398 -11.26 16.98 2.05
N GLU A 399 -10.68 18.01 2.64
CA GLU A 399 -9.48 18.69 2.13
C GLU A 399 -8.33 17.71 1.85
N TYR A 400 -8.07 16.75 2.76
CA TYR A 400 -7.02 15.75 2.56
C TYR A 400 -7.55 14.37 2.11
N ALA A 401 -8.82 14.07 2.37
CA ALA A 401 -9.41 12.76 2.13
C ALA A 401 -10.18 12.66 0.81
N TYR A 402 -10.62 13.76 0.21
CA TYR A 402 -11.19 13.78 -1.13
C TYR A 402 -11.04 15.17 -1.77
N PRO A 403 -9.80 15.59 -2.13
CA PRO A 403 -9.51 16.97 -2.51
C PRO A 403 -10.32 17.51 -3.68
N SER A 404 -10.68 16.65 -4.65
CA SER A 404 -11.50 17.04 -5.81
C SER A 404 -12.94 17.37 -5.41
N LEU A 405 -13.53 16.59 -4.51
CA LEU A 405 -14.87 16.88 -3.98
C LEU A 405 -14.84 18.14 -3.10
N TYR A 406 -13.82 18.29 -2.26
CA TYR A 406 -13.58 19.51 -1.48
C TYR A 406 -13.51 20.75 -2.38
N ALA A 407 -12.70 20.70 -3.44
CA ALA A 407 -12.56 21.82 -4.38
C ALA A 407 -13.86 22.12 -5.15
N TYR A 408 -14.63 21.09 -5.52
CA TYR A 408 -15.93 21.29 -6.14
C TYR A 408 -16.94 21.96 -5.20
N MET A 409 -16.96 21.57 -3.92
CA MET A 409 -17.80 22.19 -2.88
C MET A 409 -17.36 23.60 -2.51
N GLY A 410 -16.10 23.97 -2.77
CA GLY A 410 -15.56 25.30 -2.53
C GLY A 410 -16.28 26.40 -3.31
N GLU A 411 -16.12 27.64 -2.86
CA GLU A 411 -16.73 28.82 -3.51
C GLU A 411 -15.87 29.27 -4.70
N TYR A 412 -16.53 29.57 -5.82
CA TYR A 412 -15.92 30.36 -6.89
C TYR A 412 -16.49 31.77 -6.79
N ALA A 413 -15.61 32.76 -6.63
CA ALA A 413 -16.00 34.16 -6.50
C ALA A 413 -16.31 34.75 -7.88
N PHE A 414 -17.58 34.75 -8.26
CA PHE A 414 -18.06 35.49 -9.41
C PHE A 414 -18.00 36.99 -9.14
N GLU A 415 -17.97 37.81 -10.19
CA GLU A 415 -18.04 39.27 -10.03
C GLU A 415 -19.33 39.72 -9.38
N ASP A 416 -20.40 38.97 -9.62
CA ASP A 416 -21.69 39.17 -8.97
C ASP A 416 -21.90 38.16 -7.84
N GLU A 417 -22.10 38.68 -6.63
CA GLU A 417 -22.32 37.88 -5.42
C GLU A 417 -23.56 36.97 -5.53
N LEU A 418 -24.57 37.37 -6.32
CA LEU A 418 -25.75 36.56 -6.61
C LEU A 418 -25.36 35.18 -7.16
N PHE A 419 -24.44 35.15 -8.12
CA PHE A 419 -24.00 33.91 -8.75
C PHE A 419 -23.14 33.07 -7.81
N THR A 420 -22.31 33.73 -7.00
CA THR A 420 -21.51 33.07 -5.96
C THR A 420 -22.40 32.35 -4.96
N ASP A 421 -23.40 33.03 -4.40
CA ASP A 421 -24.35 32.43 -3.44
C ASP A 421 -25.24 31.36 -4.11
N TYR A 422 -25.70 31.60 -5.35
CA TYR A 422 -26.47 30.62 -6.10
C TYR A 422 -25.72 29.30 -6.28
N PHE A 423 -24.50 29.33 -6.84
CA PHE A 423 -23.76 28.09 -7.13
C PHE A 423 -23.21 27.41 -5.88
N LYS A 424 -22.94 28.16 -4.80
CA LYS A 424 -22.63 27.56 -3.49
C LYS A 424 -23.78 26.66 -3.03
N GLN A 425 -25.01 27.16 -3.07
CA GLN A 425 -26.19 26.41 -2.66
C GLN A 425 -26.55 25.29 -3.64
N TYR A 426 -26.49 25.55 -4.95
CA TYR A 426 -26.78 24.56 -6.00
C TYR A 426 -25.89 23.32 -5.87
N LYS A 427 -24.57 23.50 -5.79
CA LYS A 427 -23.61 22.39 -5.75
C LYS A 427 -23.80 21.52 -4.51
N LEU A 428 -24.05 22.16 -3.36
CA LEU A 428 -24.31 21.47 -2.11
C LEU A 428 -25.57 20.60 -2.22
N GLN A 429 -26.67 21.17 -2.72
CA GLN A 429 -27.95 20.48 -2.87
C GLN A 429 -27.92 19.39 -3.95
N LYS A 430 -27.12 19.60 -5.01
CA LYS A 430 -26.82 18.58 -6.01
C LYS A 430 -26.07 17.38 -5.40
N ILE A 431 -25.08 17.60 -4.53
CA ILE A 431 -24.41 16.52 -3.78
C ILE A 431 -25.39 15.82 -2.82
N GLN A 432 -26.26 16.58 -2.16
CA GLN A 432 -27.33 16.04 -1.31
C GLN A 432 -28.44 15.34 -2.09
N ASN A 433 -28.40 15.43 -3.42
CA ASN A 433 -29.39 14.88 -4.33
C ASN A 433 -30.83 15.26 -3.92
N THR A 434 -30.99 16.46 -3.36
CA THR A 434 -32.25 17.01 -2.84
C THR A 434 -32.16 18.53 -2.89
N PHE A 435 -33.22 19.19 -3.38
CA PHE A 435 -33.33 20.65 -3.39
C PHE A 435 -34.38 21.13 -2.37
N SER A 436 -34.02 22.09 -1.54
CA SER A 436 -34.90 22.70 -0.53
C SER A 436 -35.93 23.61 -1.17
N ASP A 437 -37.07 23.81 -0.49
CA ASP A 437 -38.12 24.70 -1.01
C ASP A 437 -37.64 26.16 -1.07
N GLU A 438 -36.84 26.60 -0.10
CA GLU A 438 -36.19 27.93 -0.10
C GLU A 438 -35.34 28.14 -1.37
N PHE A 439 -34.56 27.13 -1.77
CA PHE A 439 -33.74 27.26 -2.96
C PHE A 439 -34.57 27.23 -4.24
N LYS A 440 -35.64 26.42 -4.29
CA LYS A 440 -36.58 26.42 -5.42
C LYS A 440 -37.27 27.78 -5.57
N GLU A 441 -37.70 28.39 -4.46
CA GLU A 441 -38.28 29.73 -4.45
C GLU A 441 -37.29 30.76 -4.99
N LYS A 442 -36.04 30.74 -4.52
CA LYS A 442 -34.95 31.56 -5.07
C LYS A 442 -34.77 31.37 -6.58
N VAL A 443 -34.81 30.13 -7.09
CA VAL A 443 -34.71 29.86 -8.54
C VAL A 443 -35.91 30.47 -9.28
N SER A 444 -37.12 30.35 -8.73
CA SER A 444 -38.35 30.93 -9.31
C SER A 444 -38.35 32.46 -9.31
N GLU A 445 -37.87 33.09 -8.24
CA GLU A 445 -37.70 34.55 -8.16
C GLU A 445 -36.71 35.06 -9.21
N LEU A 446 -35.60 34.36 -9.40
CA LEU A 446 -34.62 34.67 -10.44
C LEU A 446 -35.21 34.49 -11.84
N ALA A 447 -36.00 33.43 -12.05
CA ALA A 447 -36.66 33.18 -13.31
C ALA A 447 -37.66 34.30 -13.67
N ALA A 448 -38.39 34.82 -12.68
CA ALA A 448 -39.35 35.91 -12.85
C ALA A 448 -38.71 37.24 -13.28
N GLN A 449 -37.41 37.43 -13.05
CA GLN A 449 -36.67 38.60 -13.54
C GLN A 449 -36.42 38.56 -15.05
N LYS A 450 -36.66 37.41 -15.70
CA LYS A 450 -36.48 37.19 -17.14
C LYS A 450 -35.10 37.63 -17.62
N GLY A 451 -34.08 36.80 -17.42
CA GLY A 451 -32.72 37.08 -17.92
C GLY A 451 -31.79 37.75 -16.91
N ALA A 452 -31.78 37.27 -15.66
CA ALA A 452 -30.86 37.73 -14.60
C ALA A 452 -29.36 37.71 -14.98
N TRP A 453 -28.99 37.00 -16.05
CA TRP A 453 -27.64 36.93 -16.61
C TRP A 453 -27.35 37.93 -17.73
N TRP A 454 -28.32 38.72 -18.23
CA TRP A 454 -28.08 39.69 -19.32
C TRP A 454 -27.11 40.81 -18.98
N LYS A 455 -26.78 40.99 -17.71
CA LYS A 455 -25.68 41.84 -17.26
C LYS A 455 -24.29 41.31 -17.66
N LEU A 456 -24.18 40.02 -17.99
CA LEU A 456 -22.97 39.41 -18.52
C LEU A 456 -22.93 39.55 -20.05
N ARG A 457 -21.77 39.32 -20.65
CA ARG A 457 -21.62 39.31 -22.10
C ARG A 457 -21.97 37.93 -22.67
N PRO A 458 -22.42 37.85 -23.95
CA PRO A 458 -22.57 36.56 -24.63
C PRO A 458 -21.24 35.81 -24.65
N ARG A 459 -21.28 34.48 -24.48
CA ARG A 459 -20.09 33.62 -24.57
C ARG A 459 -19.23 33.94 -25.79
N ASN A 460 -19.86 34.08 -26.95
CA ASN A 460 -19.15 34.25 -28.22
C ASN A 460 -18.29 35.51 -28.23
N SER A 461 -18.76 36.59 -27.60
CA SER A 461 -17.99 37.82 -27.49
C SER A 461 -16.67 37.63 -26.75
N HIS A 462 -16.63 36.77 -25.72
CA HIS A 462 -15.37 36.44 -25.04
C HIS A 462 -14.45 35.58 -25.92
N ILE A 463 -15.02 34.62 -26.66
CA ILE A 463 -14.24 33.74 -27.55
C ILE A 463 -13.65 34.54 -28.70
N ASP A 464 -14.43 35.42 -29.31
CA ASP A 464 -14.00 36.28 -30.43
C ASP A 464 -12.82 37.17 -30.04
N GLU A 465 -12.78 37.66 -28.79
CA GLU A 465 -11.66 38.44 -28.27
C GLU A 465 -10.42 37.59 -27.93
N ALA A 466 -10.62 36.36 -27.49
CA ALA A 466 -9.56 35.50 -26.97
C ALA A 466 -8.88 34.64 -28.06
N TYR A 467 -9.64 34.24 -29.08
CA TYR A 467 -9.21 33.36 -30.15
C TYR A 467 -8.26 34.06 -31.13
N THR A 468 -7.21 33.34 -31.52
CA THR A 468 -6.18 33.79 -32.48
C THR A 468 -5.90 32.68 -33.49
N ASP A 469 -5.14 32.97 -34.55
CA ASP A 469 -4.84 31.98 -35.60
C ASP A 469 -4.17 30.70 -35.07
N ASN A 470 -3.41 30.79 -33.97
CA ASN A 470 -2.77 29.64 -33.31
C ASN A 470 -3.48 29.22 -32.00
N SER A 471 -4.80 29.44 -31.93
CA SER A 471 -5.64 28.98 -30.83
C SER A 471 -6.34 27.66 -31.14
N PHE A 472 -6.69 26.92 -30.09
CA PHE A 472 -7.49 25.70 -30.17
C PHE A 472 -8.66 25.76 -29.21
N ILE A 473 -9.87 25.45 -29.68
CA ILE A 473 -11.07 25.36 -28.86
C ILE A 473 -11.28 23.91 -28.44
N TYR A 474 -11.20 23.65 -27.15
CA TYR A 474 -11.65 22.39 -26.57
C TYR A 474 -13.09 22.57 -26.09
N TRP A 475 -14.03 22.18 -26.96
CA TRP A 475 -15.46 22.29 -26.69
C TRP A 475 -15.90 21.10 -25.84
N VAL A 476 -16.34 21.38 -24.62
CA VAL A 476 -16.90 20.38 -23.70
C VAL A 476 -18.40 20.55 -23.65
N ASP A 477 -19.13 19.58 -24.16
CA ASP A 477 -20.59 19.54 -24.17
C ASP A 477 -21.12 19.44 -22.73
N ALA A 478 -22.11 20.27 -22.38
CA ALA A 478 -22.73 20.37 -21.05
C ALA A 478 -21.79 20.75 -19.87
N LEU A 479 -20.71 21.50 -20.11
CA LEU A 479 -19.85 22.04 -19.03
C LEU A 479 -20.43 23.35 -18.44
N GLY A 480 -21.05 23.25 -17.27
CA GLY A 480 -21.55 24.41 -16.51
C GLY A 480 -20.50 25.10 -15.64
N VAL A 481 -20.79 26.33 -15.20
CA VAL A 481 -19.92 27.10 -14.29
C VAL A 481 -19.86 26.54 -12.86
N GLU A 482 -20.67 25.52 -12.53
CA GLU A 482 -20.59 24.79 -11.25
C GLU A 482 -19.18 24.23 -10.97
N PHE A 483 -18.42 23.92 -12.02
CA PHE A 483 -17.09 23.31 -11.90
C PHE A 483 -15.95 24.31 -11.74
N LEU A 484 -16.18 25.62 -11.76
CA LEU A 484 -15.10 26.62 -11.80
C LEU A 484 -14.14 26.55 -10.60
N SER A 485 -14.67 26.33 -9.38
CA SER A 485 -13.82 26.16 -8.18
C SER A 485 -12.91 24.93 -8.28
N LEU A 486 -13.42 23.81 -8.83
CA LEU A 486 -12.61 22.61 -9.08
C LEU A 486 -11.54 22.88 -10.14
N ILE A 487 -11.90 23.51 -11.26
CA ILE A 487 -10.96 23.80 -12.35
C ILE A 487 -9.86 24.75 -11.87
N GLN A 488 -10.22 25.82 -11.15
CA GLN A 488 -9.27 26.74 -10.56
C GLN A 488 -8.30 26.03 -9.62
N SER A 489 -8.79 25.18 -8.73
CA SER A 489 -7.96 24.38 -7.82
C SER A 489 -6.99 23.47 -8.59
N ILE A 490 -7.46 22.79 -9.64
CA ILE A 490 -6.58 21.95 -10.47
C ILE A 490 -5.47 22.80 -11.12
N MET A 491 -5.79 23.97 -11.66
CA MET A 491 -4.80 24.85 -12.26
C MET A 491 -3.76 25.32 -11.24
N GLU A 492 -4.20 25.79 -10.07
CA GLU A 492 -3.33 26.35 -9.02
C GLU A 492 -2.41 25.30 -8.38
N TYR A 493 -2.90 24.08 -8.13
CA TYR A 493 -2.12 23.06 -7.42
C TYR A 493 -1.35 22.13 -8.35
N LYS A 494 -1.90 21.80 -9.52
CA LYS A 494 -1.31 20.81 -10.44
C LYS A 494 -0.57 21.42 -11.62
N TYR A 495 -1.01 22.58 -12.12
CA TYR A 495 -0.47 23.19 -13.35
C TYR A 495 0.13 24.58 -13.10
N LYS A 496 0.96 24.73 -12.06
CA LYS A 496 1.62 25.98 -11.60
C LYS A 496 2.42 26.77 -12.65
N GLY A 497 2.67 26.21 -13.82
CA GLY A 497 3.37 26.85 -14.94
C GLY A 497 2.49 27.18 -16.15
N VAL A 498 1.17 27.02 -16.05
CA VAL A 498 0.21 27.38 -17.10
C VAL A 498 -0.54 28.63 -16.66
N TYR A 499 -0.49 29.67 -17.49
CA TYR A 499 -1.30 30.87 -17.29
C TYR A 499 -2.73 30.57 -17.70
N TYR A 500 -3.68 31.05 -16.92
CA TYR A 500 -5.08 30.91 -17.24
C TYR A 500 -5.88 32.18 -16.95
N ASN A 501 -6.97 32.36 -17.69
CA ASN A 501 -8.03 33.32 -17.41
C ASN A 501 -9.38 32.61 -17.45
N ILE A 502 -10.31 33.00 -16.60
CA ILE A 502 -11.67 32.44 -16.56
C ILE A 502 -12.64 33.60 -16.76
N GLU A 503 -13.40 33.53 -17.85
CA GLU A 503 -14.55 34.39 -18.10
C GLU A 503 -15.83 33.57 -17.96
N VAL A 504 -16.92 34.26 -17.64
CA VAL A 504 -18.26 33.66 -17.58
C VAL A 504 -19.17 34.41 -18.54
N GLY A 505 -19.68 33.67 -19.52
CA GLY A 505 -20.67 34.18 -20.46
C GLY A 505 -21.98 33.42 -20.35
N TYR A 506 -22.95 33.82 -21.15
CA TYR A 506 -24.22 33.11 -21.27
C TYR A 506 -24.38 32.42 -22.64
N ALA A 507 -25.08 31.28 -22.63
CA ALA A 507 -25.51 30.53 -23.79
C ALA A 507 -26.84 31.07 -24.36
N ASN A 508 -27.12 30.79 -25.63
CA ASN A 508 -28.42 31.03 -26.22
C ASN A 508 -29.46 30.11 -25.60
N ILE A 509 -30.65 30.65 -25.30
CA ILE A 509 -31.83 29.87 -24.94
C ILE A 509 -32.64 29.54 -26.21
N PRO A 510 -33.31 28.37 -26.28
CA PRO A 510 -33.14 27.22 -25.37
C PRO A 510 -31.69 26.70 -25.40
N THR A 511 -31.19 26.23 -24.25
CA THR A 511 -29.81 25.77 -24.05
C THR A 511 -29.57 24.39 -24.69
N ILE A 512 -29.68 24.35 -26.02
CA ILE A 512 -29.44 23.16 -26.84
C ILE A 512 -28.25 23.40 -27.76
N THR A 513 -27.50 22.34 -28.03
CA THR A 513 -26.31 22.32 -28.89
C THR A 513 -26.55 22.93 -30.26
N GLU A 514 -27.72 22.68 -30.87
CA GLU A 514 -28.03 23.13 -32.23
C GLU A 514 -28.01 24.67 -32.37
N LEU A 515 -28.40 25.39 -31.33
CA LEU A 515 -28.44 26.86 -31.26
C LEU A 515 -27.17 27.47 -30.66
N ASN A 516 -26.23 26.64 -30.22
CA ASN A 516 -25.05 27.06 -29.47
C ASN A 516 -23.73 26.59 -30.08
N LYS A 517 -23.69 26.28 -31.38
CA LYS A 517 -22.48 25.80 -32.08
C LYS A 517 -21.74 26.86 -32.90
N ASP A 518 -22.20 28.11 -32.88
CA ASP A 518 -21.68 29.17 -33.74
C ASP A 518 -20.25 29.60 -33.37
N PHE A 519 -19.84 29.44 -32.11
CA PHE A 519 -18.50 29.78 -31.64
C PHE A 519 -17.36 28.93 -32.22
N VAL A 520 -17.64 27.80 -32.87
CA VAL A 520 -16.61 26.97 -33.54
C VAL A 520 -16.54 27.21 -35.05
N ALA A 521 -17.43 28.02 -35.63
CA ALA A 521 -17.46 28.26 -37.06
C ALA A 521 -16.14 28.87 -37.56
N GLY A 522 -15.45 28.18 -38.48
CA GLY A 522 -14.18 28.64 -39.05
C GLY A 522 -12.99 28.61 -38.08
N ARG A 523 -13.09 27.88 -36.96
CA ARG A 523 -12.05 27.79 -35.92
C ARG A 523 -11.56 26.36 -35.75
N ASN A 524 -10.36 26.21 -35.19
CA ASN A 524 -9.80 24.90 -34.84
C ASN A 524 -10.39 24.43 -33.51
N TYR A 525 -11.04 23.26 -33.52
CA TYR A 525 -11.71 22.74 -32.34
C TYR A 525 -11.74 21.21 -32.26
N GLU A 526 -11.98 20.71 -31.06
CA GLU A 526 -12.36 19.32 -30.79
C GLU A 526 -13.56 19.32 -29.82
N LEU A 527 -14.56 18.51 -30.13
CA LEU A 527 -15.76 18.31 -29.32
C LEU A 527 -15.61 17.09 -28.41
N ASN A 528 -15.77 17.30 -27.10
CA ASN A 528 -15.88 16.27 -26.08
C ASN A 528 -17.33 16.18 -25.59
N ARG A 529 -17.96 15.00 -25.76
CA ARG A 529 -19.33 14.71 -25.31
C ARG A 529 -19.40 13.83 -24.06
N ASP A 530 -18.26 13.49 -23.45
CA ASP A 530 -18.22 12.55 -22.33
C ASP A 530 -19.07 13.08 -21.15
N LEU A 531 -19.05 14.40 -20.92
CA LEU A 531 -19.79 15.02 -19.83
C LEU A 531 -21.30 15.02 -20.12
N ASP A 532 -21.76 15.53 -21.26
CA ASP A 532 -23.18 15.47 -21.65
C ASP A 532 -23.74 14.03 -21.63
N HIS A 533 -23.01 13.06 -22.20
CA HIS A 533 -23.41 11.66 -22.13
C HIS A 533 -23.60 11.17 -20.69
N LEU A 534 -22.73 11.57 -19.76
CA LEU A 534 -22.87 11.26 -18.35
C LEU A 534 -24.06 12.00 -17.71
N LYS A 535 -24.33 13.24 -18.10
CA LYS A 535 -25.49 14.02 -17.62
C LYS A 535 -26.82 13.29 -17.91
N HIS A 536 -26.96 12.66 -19.08
CA HIS A 536 -28.18 11.93 -19.45
C HIS A 536 -28.26 10.49 -18.91
N ASN A 537 -27.12 9.83 -18.65
CA ASN A 537 -27.09 8.39 -18.32
C ASN A 537 -26.60 8.07 -16.91
N GLY A 538 -26.07 9.07 -16.20
CA GLY A 538 -25.43 8.90 -14.90
C GLY A 538 -26.44 8.65 -13.77
N ASN A 539 -26.07 7.79 -12.83
CA ASN A 539 -26.87 7.51 -11.64
C ASN A 539 -26.17 8.03 -10.38
N TYR A 540 -26.92 8.71 -9.51
CA TYR A 540 -26.43 9.13 -8.20
C TYR A 540 -26.13 7.89 -7.31
N PRO A 541 -25.02 7.87 -6.54
CA PRO A 541 -24.00 8.92 -6.37
C PRO A 541 -22.87 8.89 -7.42
N ALA A 542 -22.76 7.80 -8.20
CA ALA A 542 -21.63 7.55 -9.10
C ALA A 542 -21.44 8.67 -10.14
N CYS A 543 -22.53 9.24 -10.66
CA CYS A 543 -22.46 10.34 -11.63
C CYS A 543 -21.68 11.56 -11.10
N ILE A 544 -21.83 11.92 -9.83
CA ILE A 544 -21.09 13.05 -9.25
C ILE A 544 -19.59 12.75 -9.23
N GLU A 545 -19.20 11.53 -8.82
CA GLU A 545 -17.79 11.10 -8.85
C GLU A 545 -17.22 11.16 -10.26
N GLU A 546 -17.96 10.61 -11.23
CA GLU A 546 -17.55 10.53 -12.63
C GLU A 546 -17.45 11.92 -13.28
N GLU A 547 -18.36 12.85 -12.96
CA GLU A 547 -18.29 14.25 -13.40
C GLU A 547 -16.98 14.91 -12.94
N LEU A 548 -16.60 14.73 -11.66
CA LEU A 548 -15.34 15.28 -11.14
C LEU A 548 -14.13 14.70 -11.86
N GLN A 549 -14.13 13.40 -12.20
CA GLN A 549 -13.03 12.80 -12.97
C GLN A 549 -13.00 13.28 -14.42
N LEU A 550 -14.15 13.45 -15.06
CA LEU A 550 -14.24 13.98 -16.42
C LEU A 550 -13.74 15.42 -16.50
N VAL A 551 -14.10 16.29 -15.54
CA VAL A 551 -13.57 17.66 -15.50
C VAL A 551 -12.05 17.67 -15.30
N LYS A 552 -11.51 16.78 -14.45
CA LYS A 552 -10.04 16.63 -14.32
C LYS A 552 -9.37 16.17 -15.61
N LYS A 553 -10.00 15.24 -16.35
CA LYS A 553 -9.55 14.78 -17.66
C LYS A 553 -9.60 15.92 -18.68
N VAL A 554 -10.67 16.71 -18.70
CA VAL A 554 -10.85 17.88 -19.55
C VAL A 554 -9.70 18.87 -19.39
N VAL A 555 -9.41 19.28 -18.14
CA VAL A 555 -8.32 20.23 -17.86
C VAL A 555 -6.97 19.63 -18.26
N LYS A 556 -6.73 18.34 -17.99
CA LYS A 556 -5.50 17.65 -18.41
C LYS A 556 -5.33 17.67 -19.93
N THR A 557 -6.38 17.29 -20.68
CA THR A 557 -6.35 17.29 -22.15
C THR A 557 -6.11 18.69 -22.69
N ALA A 558 -6.80 19.71 -22.17
CA ALA A 558 -6.61 21.09 -22.58
C ALA A 558 -5.17 21.59 -22.35
N VAL A 559 -4.57 21.27 -21.20
CA VAL A 559 -3.16 21.59 -20.92
C VAL A 559 -2.20 20.86 -21.87
N GLN A 560 -2.47 19.61 -22.24
CA GLN A 560 -1.65 18.87 -23.21
C GLN A 560 -1.72 19.47 -24.62
N LYS A 561 -2.86 20.04 -25.01
CA LYS A 561 -3.01 20.71 -26.31
C LYS A 561 -2.11 21.95 -26.43
N LEU A 562 -1.70 22.58 -25.32
CA LEU A 562 -0.75 23.70 -25.33
C LEU A 562 0.64 23.34 -25.89
N ASP A 563 0.94 22.06 -26.07
CA ASP A 563 2.20 21.63 -26.71
C ASP A 563 2.20 21.92 -28.23
N ASN A 564 1.01 22.17 -28.82
CA ASN A 564 0.84 22.44 -30.24
C ASN A 564 0.18 23.81 -30.54
N PHE A 565 -0.32 24.51 -29.52
CA PHE A 565 -1.07 25.76 -29.68
C PHE A 565 -0.63 26.79 -28.64
N ASP A 566 -0.56 28.06 -29.04
CA ASP A 566 -0.20 29.15 -28.11
C ASP A 566 -1.28 29.34 -27.04
N ARG A 567 -2.54 29.10 -27.41
CA ARG A 567 -3.70 29.22 -26.53
C ARG A 567 -4.67 28.07 -26.72
N VAL A 568 -5.19 27.56 -25.61
CA VAL A 568 -6.28 26.58 -25.60
C VAL A 568 -7.46 27.15 -24.83
N LEU A 569 -8.63 27.20 -25.44
CA LEU A 569 -9.87 27.69 -24.83
C LEU A 569 -10.74 26.49 -24.47
N ILE A 570 -11.02 26.28 -23.18
CA ILE A 570 -12.07 25.34 -22.74
C ILE A 570 -13.39 26.11 -22.75
N VAL A 571 -14.35 25.62 -23.53
CA VAL A 571 -15.60 26.33 -23.81
C VAL A 571 -16.77 25.35 -23.75
N SER A 572 -17.95 25.82 -23.32
CA SER A 572 -19.19 25.04 -23.37
C SER A 572 -20.29 25.70 -24.21
N ASP A 573 -21.10 24.88 -24.86
CA ASP A 573 -22.33 25.29 -25.53
C ASP A 573 -23.48 25.54 -24.56
N HIS A 574 -23.59 24.74 -23.49
CA HIS A 574 -24.51 24.94 -22.36
C HIS A 574 -24.02 24.24 -21.07
N GLY A 575 -24.73 24.42 -19.96
CA GLY A 575 -24.62 23.56 -18.78
C GLY A 575 -25.77 22.54 -18.71
N ALA A 576 -26.07 22.05 -17.52
CA ALA A 576 -27.15 21.09 -17.28
C ALA A 576 -27.75 21.27 -15.87
N SER A 577 -29.03 20.92 -15.73
CA SER A 577 -29.78 21.06 -14.49
C SER A 577 -30.18 19.70 -13.91
N ARG A 578 -29.60 19.39 -12.75
CA ARG A 578 -30.12 18.36 -11.84
C ARG A 578 -31.40 18.85 -11.14
N GLY A 579 -31.46 20.16 -10.89
CA GLY A 579 -32.58 20.82 -10.22
C GLY A 579 -33.89 20.74 -11.00
N ALA A 580 -33.84 20.80 -12.33
CA ALA A 580 -35.03 20.64 -13.17
C ALA A 580 -35.67 19.25 -13.05
N ILE A 581 -34.90 18.22 -12.66
CA ILE A 581 -35.41 16.87 -12.40
C ILE A 581 -35.89 16.70 -10.95
N LEU A 582 -35.08 17.11 -9.98
CA LEU A 582 -35.34 16.86 -8.56
C LEU A 582 -36.21 17.92 -7.90
N GLY A 583 -36.19 19.14 -8.42
CA GLY A 583 -36.94 20.29 -7.90
C GLY A 583 -38.44 20.12 -7.99
N LYS A 584 -38.92 19.34 -8.98
CA LYS A 584 -40.34 19.07 -9.25
C LYS A 584 -41.20 20.34 -9.24
N GLY A 585 -40.83 21.31 -10.07
CA GLY A 585 -41.61 22.54 -10.25
C GLY A 585 -43.00 22.27 -10.84
N THR A 586 -43.74 23.35 -11.04
CA THR A 586 -45.10 23.30 -11.58
C THR A 586 -45.08 22.75 -13.00
N THR A 587 -46.02 21.86 -13.30
CA THR A 587 -46.21 21.32 -14.66
C THR A 587 -47.37 22.04 -15.34
N TYR A 588 -47.10 22.69 -16.46
CA TYR A 588 -48.09 23.45 -17.23
C TYR A 588 -48.50 22.70 -18.50
N LYS A 589 -49.77 22.77 -18.89
CA LYS A 589 -50.21 22.27 -20.18
C LYS A 589 -49.81 23.28 -21.27
N ALA A 590 -49.13 22.82 -22.31
CA ALA A 590 -48.91 23.64 -23.51
C ALA A 590 -50.18 23.70 -24.37
N ASP A 591 -50.28 24.70 -25.24
CA ASP A 591 -51.33 24.79 -26.25
C ASP A 591 -51.21 23.59 -27.20
N ASP A 592 -52.35 23.15 -27.76
CA ASP A 592 -52.41 21.90 -28.52
C ASP A 592 -51.55 21.94 -29.81
N SER A 593 -51.20 23.14 -30.32
CA SER A 593 -50.32 23.34 -31.47
C SER A 593 -48.83 23.46 -31.12
N ALA A 594 -48.47 23.52 -29.83
CA ALA A 594 -47.09 23.68 -29.40
C ALA A 594 -46.31 22.36 -29.50
N LYS A 595 -45.08 22.41 -30.00
CA LYS A 595 -44.17 21.25 -29.95
C LYS A 595 -43.34 21.29 -28.67
N ILE A 596 -43.58 20.36 -27.75
CA ILE A 596 -42.85 20.26 -26.49
C ILE A 596 -41.54 19.49 -26.71
N GLU A 597 -40.44 20.00 -26.17
CA GLU A 597 -39.10 19.42 -26.34
C GLU A 597 -38.35 19.31 -25.01
N ARG A 598 -37.27 18.52 -25.00
CA ARG A 598 -36.34 18.33 -23.87
C ARG A 598 -37.07 18.16 -22.52
N PHE A 599 -37.94 17.15 -22.45
CA PHE A 599 -38.71 16.82 -21.25
C PHE A 599 -39.53 17.98 -20.65
N GLY A 600 -40.00 18.88 -21.50
CA GLY A 600 -40.86 20.00 -21.11
C GLY A 600 -40.09 21.25 -20.66
N ARG A 601 -38.77 21.32 -20.84
CA ARG A 601 -38.00 22.55 -20.52
C ARG A 601 -38.39 23.72 -21.43
N TYR A 602 -38.80 23.43 -22.66
CA TYR A 602 -39.34 24.43 -23.56
C TYR A 602 -40.38 23.85 -24.51
N CYS A 603 -41.15 24.73 -25.16
CA CYS A 603 -41.97 24.39 -26.31
C CYS A 603 -41.71 25.36 -27.47
N ILE A 604 -42.10 24.95 -28.67
CA ILE A 604 -41.95 25.73 -29.90
C ILE A 604 -43.34 26.07 -30.44
N GLN A 605 -43.65 27.36 -30.55
CA GLN A 605 -44.90 27.86 -31.12
C GLN A 605 -44.79 29.33 -31.57
N THR A 606 -44.97 29.59 -32.87
CA THR A 606 -44.92 30.96 -33.38
C THR A 606 -46.04 31.84 -32.83
N GLY A 607 -45.67 33.02 -32.34
CA GLY A 607 -46.59 34.08 -31.91
C GLY A 607 -47.32 33.83 -30.59
N ALA A 608 -46.98 32.77 -29.85
CA ALA A 608 -47.53 32.56 -28.52
C ALA A 608 -46.83 33.45 -27.46
N GLN A 609 -47.53 33.71 -26.35
CA GLN A 609 -47.03 34.52 -25.24
C GLN A 609 -47.11 33.76 -23.92
N TYR A 610 -46.24 32.77 -23.74
CA TYR A 610 -46.21 31.96 -22.51
C TYR A 610 -45.62 32.73 -21.34
N GLU A 611 -44.72 33.67 -21.60
CA GLU A 611 -44.11 34.51 -20.56
C GLU A 611 -45.14 35.35 -19.77
N ASN A 612 -46.29 35.64 -20.39
CA ASN A 612 -47.39 36.39 -19.78
C ASN A 612 -48.30 35.48 -18.94
N ARG A 613 -48.26 34.17 -19.19
CA ARG A 613 -49.04 33.14 -18.50
C ARG A 613 -48.26 32.51 -17.36
N HIS A 614 -46.93 32.47 -17.46
CA HIS A 614 -46.04 31.78 -16.54
C HIS A 614 -44.83 32.65 -16.23
N ALA A 615 -44.72 33.13 -14.99
CA ALA A 615 -43.70 34.09 -14.58
C ALA A 615 -42.26 33.60 -14.83
N GLY A 616 -42.01 32.30 -14.68
CA GLY A 616 -40.70 31.69 -14.91
C GLY A 616 -40.40 31.32 -16.37
N CYS A 617 -41.25 31.71 -17.32
CA CYS A 617 -41.06 31.43 -18.75
C CYS A 617 -40.55 32.67 -19.50
N ILE A 618 -39.63 32.45 -20.44
CA ILE A 618 -39.05 33.47 -21.30
C ILE A 618 -39.44 33.14 -22.74
N ASP A 619 -40.08 34.08 -23.41
CA ASP A 619 -40.41 33.98 -24.83
C ASP A 619 -39.25 34.54 -25.65
N LYS A 620 -38.71 33.73 -26.57
CA LYS A 620 -37.64 34.10 -27.49
C LYS A 620 -37.95 33.56 -28.87
N GLU A 621 -38.39 34.44 -29.76
CA GLU A 621 -38.86 34.08 -31.10
C GLU A 621 -39.97 33.02 -31.02
N ASP A 622 -39.77 31.85 -31.62
CA ASP A 622 -40.73 30.73 -31.56
C ASP A 622 -40.54 29.84 -30.33
N TYR A 623 -39.57 30.11 -29.46
CA TYR A 623 -39.24 29.29 -28.30
C TYR A 623 -39.77 29.88 -27.00
N HIS A 624 -40.40 29.03 -26.18
CA HIS A 624 -40.91 29.38 -24.85
C HIS A 624 -40.20 28.54 -23.80
N VAL A 625 -39.29 29.15 -23.04
CA VAL A 625 -38.27 28.43 -22.27
C VAL A 625 -38.42 28.70 -20.78
N PHE A 626 -38.43 27.65 -19.95
CA PHE A 626 -38.47 27.82 -18.50
C PHE A 626 -37.09 28.16 -17.91
N ALA A 627 -37.01 29.27 -17.18
CA ALA A 627 -35.86 29.68 -16.38
C ALA A 627 -35.95 29.21 -14.92
N SER A 628 -37.10 28.65 -14.51
CA SER A 628 -37.33 27.98 -13.22
C SER A 628 -37.17 26.45 -13.34
N TYR A 629 -37.52 25.70 -12.29
CA TYR A 629 -37.68 24.23 -12.36
C TYR A 629 -39.08 23.79 -12.83
N ASP A 630 -39.89 24.73 -13.31
CA ASP A 630 -41.16 24.41 -13.97
C ASP A 630 -40.94 23.75 -15.33
N ARG A 631 -42.00 23.15 -15.87
CA ARG A 631 -41.97 22.45 -17.15
C ARG A 631 -43.32 22.39 -17.84
N PHE A 632 -43.32 22.14 -19.13
CA PHE A 632 -44.49 21.69 -19.87
C PHE A 632 -44.78 20.19 -19.61
N SER A 633 -46.06 19.84 -19.66
CA SER A 633 -46.53 18.47 -19.49
C SER A 633 -46.07 17.58 -20.65
N VAL A 634 -45.32 16.52 -20.33
CA VAL A 634 -44.82 15.54 -21.30
C VAL A 634 -44.97 14.14 -20.71
N SER A 635 -45.09 13.13 -21.58
CA SER A 635 -45.03 11.73 -21.18
C SER A 635 -43.57 11.28 -21.00
N GLY A 636 -43.33 10.42 -20.01
CA GLY A 636 -41.99 9.92 -19.68
C GLY A 636 -41.34 10.67 -18.51
N ASN A 637 -40.30 10.06 -17.96
CA ASN A 637 -39.52 10.62 -16.85
C ASN A 637 -38.03 10.54 -17.19
N GLU A 638 -37.34 11.65 -17.01
CA GLU A 638 -35.87 11.68 -17.01
C GLU A 638 -35.38 11.53 -15.56
N LYS A 639 -34.33 10.72 -15.37
CA LYS A 639 -33.82 10.34 -14.05
C LYS A 639 -32.49 11.02 -13.71
N SER A 640 -31.80 11.60 -14.69
CA SER A 640 -30.45 12.14 -14.53
C SER A 640 -30.45 13.68 -14.56
N GLU A 641 -29.69 14.34 -15.43
CA GLU A 641 -29.68 15.81 -15.60
C GLU A 641 -30.18 16.16 -17.00
N ILE A 642 -30.82 17.32 -17.14
CA ILE A 642 -31.35 17.80 -18.42
C ILE A 642 -30.90 19.21 -18.74
N HIS A 643 -31.00 19.58 -20.01
CA HIS A 643 -30.74 20.92 -20.52
C HIS A 643 -31.85 21.32 -21.51
N GLY A 644 -31.82 22.55 -22.01
CA GLY A 644 -32.80 23.13 -22.92
C GLY A 644 -33.67 24.23 -22.29
N GLY A 645 -33.60 24.39 -20.97
CA GLY A 645 -34.19 25.49 -20.21
C GLY A 645 -33.28 26.71 -20.15
N ALA A 646 -33.51 27.54 -19.13
CA ALA A 646 -32.80 28.81 -18.93
C ALA A 646 -32.46 29.08 -17.46
N THR A 647 -32.34 28.02 -16.64
CA THR A 647 -31.83 28.16 -15.27
C THR A 647 -30.34 28.54 -15.31
N LEU A 648 -29.83 29.13 -14.21
CA LEU A 648 -28.46 29.66 -14.19
C LEU A 648 -27.39 28.59 -14.47
N GLU A 649 -27.58 27.37 -13.96
CA GLU A 649 -26.71 26.22 -14.18
C GLU A 649 -26.75 25.66 -15.61
N GLU A 650 -27.78 26.00 -16.40
CA GLU A 650 -27.87 25.64 -17.81
C GLU A 650 -27.31 26.75 -18.72
N VAL A 651 -27.61 28.02 -18.40
CA VAL A 651 -27.31 29.16 -19.28
C VAL A 651 -25.93 29.75 -19.06
N LEU A 652 -25.39 29.71 -17.84
CA LEU A 652 -24.06 30.24 -17.55
C LEU A 652 -22.99 29.21 -17.89
N VAL A 653 -22.08 29.61 -18.77
CA VAL A 653 -21.03 28.74 -19.33
C VAL A 653 -19.64 29.34 -19.12
N PRO A 654 -18.63 28.50 -18.84
CA PRO A 654 -17.26 28.96 -18.65
C PRO A 654 -16.54 29.16 -19.98
N ILE A 655 -15.66 30.16 -20.03
CA ILE A 655 -14.65 30.35 -21.08
C ILE A 655 -13.29 30.42 -20.40
N ILE A 656 -12.53 29.34 -20.47
CA ILE A 656 -11.25 29.20 -19.76
C ILE A 656 -10.12 29.23 -20.77
N ILE A 657 -9.33 30.29 -20.74
CA ILE A 657 -8.23 30.52 -21.67
C ILE A 657 -6.96 30.04 -21.00
N LEU A 658 -6.22 29.14 -21.64
CA LEU A 658 -4.95 28.60 -21.16
C LEU A 658 -3.81 29.04 -22.07
N SER A 659 -2.62 29.26 -21.52
CA SER A 659 -1.40 29.63 -22.27
C SER A 659 -0.12 29.27 -21.53
N ARG A 660 0.95 28.95 -22.27
CA ARG A 660 2.32 28.78 -21.71
C ARG A 660 3.02 30.11 -21.49
N THR A 661 2.63 31.14 -22.23
CA THR A 661 3.10 32.51 -22.03
C THR A 661 2.07 33.31 -21.23
N PRO A 662 2.49 34.36 -20.51
CA PRO A 662 1.55 35.30 -19.93
C PRO A 662 0.48 35.74 -20.95
N LEU A 663 -0.80 35.63 -20.56
CA LEU A 663 -1.93 36.04 -21.40
C LEU A 663 -1.93 37.56 -21.67
N GLU A 664 -1.22 38.29 -20.81
CA GLU A 664 -0.90 39.70 -20.97
C GLU A 664 0.62 39.90 -21.02
N LYS A 665 1.11 40.87 -21.81
CA LYS A 665 2.55 41.17 -21.86
C LYS A 665 3.04 41.57 -20.46
N LYS A 666 4.11 40.93 -19.94
CA LYS A 666 4.76 41.20 -18.64
C LYS A 666 4.60 42.65 -18.16
N VAL A 667 3.86 42.84 -17.08
CA VAL A 667 3.53 44.15 -16.48
C VAL A 667 4.37 44.31 -15.21
N VAL A 668 4.98 45.47 -15.02
CA VAL A 668 5.66 45.82 -13.77
C VAL A 668 4.65 46.45 -12.82
N ILE A 669 4.37 45.76 -11.71
CA ILE A 669 3.55 46.27 -10.62
C ILE A 669 4.49 46.84 -9.55
N THR A 670 4.30 48.12 -9.21
CA THR A 670 5.03 48.80 -8.14
C THR A 670 4.07 49.16 -7.01
N LEU A 671 4.20 48.51 -5.87
CA LEU A 671 3.42 48.83 -4.67
C LEU A 671 3.94 50.12 -4.04
N PHE A 672 3.05 51.05 -3.67
CA PHE A 672 3.46 52.30 -3.00
C PHE A 672 3.94 52.04 -1.57
N GLU A 673 3.16 51.27 -0.80
CA GLU A 673 3.46 50.93 0.59
C GLU A 673 3.23 49.44 0.84
N ALA A 674 4.31 48.70 1.10
CA ALA A 674 4.23 47.29 1.49
C ALA A 674 3.70 47.09 2.92
N VAL A 675 3.60 48.16 3.71
CA VAL A 675 3.11 48.13 5.09
C VAL A 675 2.09 49.24 5.29
N ILE A 676 0.82 48.86 5.40
CA ILE A 676 -0.32 49.78 5.50
C ILE A 676 -0.79 49.83 6.95
N ARG A 677 -0.88 51.03 7.54
CA ARG A 677 -1.42 51.23 8.89
C ARG A 677 -2.93 51.43 8.82
N LEU A 678 -3.69 50.50 9.41
CA LEU A 678 -5.15 50.56 9.44
C LEU A 678 -5.61 51.62 10.45
N LYS A 679 -6.41 52.60 9.99
CA LYS A 679 -7.12 53.53 10.86
C LYS A 679 -8.42 52.89 11.35
N ALA A 680 -8.79 53.12 12.61
CA ALA A 680 -10.03 52.59 13.17
C ALA A 680 -11.24 53.07 12.34
N GLY A 681 -12.10 52.14 11.93
CA GLY A 681 -13.32 52.42 11.16
C GLY A 681 -13.16 52.52 9.64
N PHE A 682 -11.96 52.34 9.08
CA PHE A 682 -11.72 52.42 7.62
C PHE A 682 -11.15 51.11 7.07
N LEU A 683 -11.47 50.81 5.81
CA LEU A 683 -10.78 49.77 5.04
C LEU A 683 -9.36 50.24 4.66
N PRO A 684 -8.37 49.34 4.60
CA PRO A 684 -7.03 49.69 4.13
C PRO A 684 -7.07 50.07 2.64
N LYS A 685 -6.49 51.22 2.28
CA LYS A 685 -6.35 51.62 0.87
C LYS A 685 -5.02 51.13 0.31
N VAL A 686 -5.04 50.02 -0.42
CA VAL A 686 -3.83 49.43 -1.04
C VAL A 686 -3.57 50.12 -2.38
N LYS A 687 -2.45 50.85 -2.50
CA LYS A 687 -2.13 51.65 -3.69
C LYS A 687 -0.97 51.06 -4.48
N PHE A 688 -1.12 50.91 -5.79
CA PHE A 688 -0.09 50.37 -6.67
C PHE A 688 -0.04 51.10 -8.01
N LYS A 689 1.11 51.07 -8.67
CA LYS A 689 1.31 51.56 -10.04
C LYS A 689 1.59 50.38 -10.96
N ILE A 690 1.24 50.57 -12.21
CA ILE A 690 1.35 49.59 -13.27
C ILE A 690 1.89 50.30 -14.50
N ASP A 691 2.89 49.72 -15.15
CA ASP A 691 3.68 50.34 -16.22
C ASP A 691 3.01 50.35 -17.60
N LYS A 692 1.76 49.88 -17.68
CA LYS A 692 0.97 49.78 -18.91
C LYS A 692 -0.46 50.29 -18.73
N PRO A 693 -1.11 50.76 -19.80
CA PRO A 693 -2.48 51.22 -19.71
C PRO A 693 -3.45 50.04 -19.61
N PHE A 694 -4.34 50.10 -18.60
CA PHE A 694 -5.45 49.18 -18.41
C PHE A 694 -6.76 49.95 -18.28
N THR A 695 -7.84 49.38 -18.80
CA THR A 695 -9.20 49.91 -18.64
C THR A 695 -9.81 49.46 -17.32
N GLU A 696 -9.60 48.19 -16.97
CA GLU A 696 -10.18 47.55 -15.78
C GLU A 696 -9.14 46.64 -15.13
N LEU A 697 -9.09 46.68 -13.80
CA LEU A 697 -8.19 45.88 -12.99
C LEU A 697 -8.95 45.35 -11.77
N TYR A 698 -8.60 44.14 -11.34
CA TYR A 698 -9.15 43.49 -10.18
C TYR A 698 -8.04 42.94 -9.29
N ALA A 699 -8.20 43.06 -7.98
CA ALA A 699 -7.32 42.44 -6.99
C ALA A 699 -8.04 41.26 -6.33
N THR A 700 -7.46 40.07 -6.36
CA THR A 700 -7.94 38.92 -5.58
C THR A 700 -7.10 38.77 -4.31
N VAL A 701 -7.76 38.84 -3.16
CA VAL A 701 -7.15 38.64 -1.83
C VAL A 701 -8.02 37.64 -1.07
N ASP A 702 -7.43 36.54 -0.59
CA ASP A 702 -8.13 35.50 0.20
C ASP A 702 -9.44 35.00 -0.41
N ALA A 703 -9.43 34.78 -1.73
CA ALA A 703 -10.57 34.37 -2.54
C ALA A 703 -11.66 35.44 -2.74
N LYS A 704 -11.49 36.68 -2.27
CA LYS A 704 -12.37 37.82 -2.60
C LYS A 704 -11.78 38.65 -3.73
N LYS A 705 -12.60 39.03 -4.72
CA LYS A 705 -12.22 39.88 -5.87
C LYS A 705 -12.68 41.31 -5.60
N TYR A 706 -11.77 42.27 -5.79
CA TYR A 706 -12.00 43.71 -5.58
C TYR A 706 -11.75 44.46 -6.87
N PHE A 707 -12.67 45.34 -7.28
CA PHE A 707 -12.41 46.27 -8.37
C PHE A 707 -11.31 47.26 -7.96
N CYS A 708 -10.33 47.46 -8.83
CA CYS A 708 -9.30 48.46 -8.63
C CYS A 708 -9.76 49.78 -9.23
N HIS A 709 -9.86 50.82 -8.41
CA HIS A 709 -10.19 52.16 -8.84
C HIS A 709 -8.95 52.88 -9.36
N ARG A 710 -9.11 53.60 -10.47
CA ARG A 710 -8.05 54.37 -11.10
C ARG A 710 -8.07 55.82 -10.62
N GLU A 711 -6.93 56.27 -10.11
CA GLU A 711 -6.62 57.68 -9.86
C GLU A 711 -5.62 58.16 -10.93
N VAL A 712 -5.30 59.46 -10.93
CA VAL A 712 -4.43 60.08 -11.97
C VAL A 712 -3.11 59.33 -12.17
N ASP A 713 -2.46 58.88 -11.08
CA ASP A 713 -1.11 58.31 -11.12
C ASP A 713 -0.99 56.86 -10.60
N TYR A 714 -2.09 56.27 -10.09
CA TYR A 714 -2.07 54.96 -9.44
C TYR A 714 -3.44 54.29 -9.44
N TRP A 715 -3.44 53.00 -9.13
CA TRP A 715 -4.63 52.21 -8.87
C TRP A 715 -4.73 51.87 -7.40
N TYR A 716 -5.95 51.69 -6.90
CA TYR A 716 -6.15 51.21 -5.54
C TYR A 716 -7.36 50.30 -5.40
N PHE A 717 -7.33 49.46 -4.37
CA PHE A 717 -8.49 48.71 -3.92
C PHE A 717 -8.54 48.70 -2.39
N GLU A 718 -9.70 48.37 -1.84
CA GLU A 718 -9.98 48.43 -0.41
C GLU A 718 -10.43 47.06 0.11
N PRO A 719 -9.48 46.16 0.43
CA PRO A 719 -9.80 44.80 0.83
C PRO A 719 -10.28 44.73 2.28
N GLU A 720 -11.14 43.76 2.56
CA GLU A 720 -11.49 43.41 3.93
C GLU A 720 -10.31 42.74 4.65
N VAL A 721 -10.21 42.97 5.95
CA VAL A 721 -9.04 42.54 6.74
C VAL A 721 -9.39 41.71 7.96
N GLY A 722 -9.16 40.40 7.84
CA GLY A 722 -9.23 39.43 8.93
C GLY A 722 -8.12 39.58 10.00
N LYS A 723 -7.88 38.53 10.79
CA LYS A 723 -6.91 38.54 11.91
C LYS A 723 -5.44 38.53 11.50
N LYS A 724 -5.14 38.10 10.28
CA LYS A 724 -3.76 37.99 9.78
C LYS A 724 -3.20 39.36 9.40
N GLU A 725 -1.87 39.46 9.41
CA GLU A 725 -1.19 40.71 9.07
C GLU A 725 -0.64 40.72 7.64
N ARG A 726 -0.42 39.56 7.01
CA ARG A 726 0.18 39.45 5.67
C ARG A 726 -0.85 38.97 4.66
N TYR A 727 -0.83 39.61 3.50
CA TYR A 727 -1.78 39.39 2.42
C TYR A 727 -1.02 39.36 1.09
N VAL A 728 -1.47 38.51 0.18
CA VAL A 728 -1.02 38.50 -1.22
C VAL A 728 -2.19 38.98 -2.06
N ALA A 729 -1.97 40.04 -2.83
CA ALA A 729 -2.92 40.49 -3.83
C ALA A 729 -2.47 40.00 -5.21
N LYS A 730 -3.34 39.22 -5.86
CA LYS A 730 -3.19 38.84 -7.27
C LYS A 730 -3.94 39.86 -8.11
N ILE A 731 -3.23 40.61 -8.94
CA ILE A 731 -3.82 41.60 -9.85
C ILE A 731 -4.16 40.91 -11.17
N SER A 732 -5.35 41.18 -11.66
CA SER A 732 -5.87 40.62 -12.90
C SER A 732 -6.62 41.66 -13.72
N SER A 733 -6.60 41.51 -15.05
CA SER A 733 -7.57 42.13 -15.95
C SER A 733 -8.25 41.01 -16.72
N LYS A 734 -7.80 40.71 -17.95
CA LYS A 734 -8.24 39.55 -18.76
C LYS A 734 -7.41 38.30 -18.51
N GLY A 735 -6.71 38.27 -17.38
CA GLY A 735 -5.77 37.23 -16.98
C GLY A 735 -4.93 37.71 -15.80
N ASN A 736 -4.08 36.84 -15.26
CA ASN A 736 -3.16 37.23 -14.19
C ASN A 736 -2.08 38.19 -14.74
N ILE A 737 -2.03 39.39 -14.16
CA ILE A 737 -1.08 40.46 -14.48
C ILE A 737 0.19 40.31 -13.67
N GLY A 738 0.02 39.94 -12.39
CA GLY A 738 1.08 39.79 -11.42
C GLY A 738 0.52 39.80 -10.00
N GLU A 739 1.38 39.60 -9.03
CA GLU A 739 1.00 39.62 -7.62
C GLU A 739 2.02 40.39 -6.78
N PHE A 740 1.59 40.87 -5.62
CA PHE A 740 2.47 41.46 -4.62
C PHE A 740 1.99 41.15 -3.21
N GLU A 741 2.94 41.09 -2.26
CA GLU A 741 2.65 40.95 -0.84
C GLU A 741 2.54 42.33 -0.19
N TYR A 742 1.59 42.48 0.73
CA TYR A 742 1.48 43.65 1.60
C TYR A 742 1.13 43.22 3.03
N ARG A 743 1.55 44.03 3.99
CA ARG A 743 1.30 43.83 5.42
C ARG A 743 0.38 44.92 5.95
N ILE A 744 -0.54 44.55 6.83
CA ILE A 744 -1.43 45.48 7.54
C ILE A 744 -1.07 45.51 9.01
N ILE A 745 -0.77 46.70 9.51
CA ILE A 745 -0.56 46.97 10.93
C ILE A 745 -1.83 47.62 11.46
N LYS A 746 -2.55 46.89 12.32
CA LYS A 746 -3.70 47.45 13.02
C LYS A 746 -3.18 48.32 14.17
N GLY A 747 -3.67 49.56 14.27
CA GLY A 747 -3.37 50.41 15.43
C GLY A 747 -3.77 49.69 16.72
N ARG A 748 -2.95 49.83 17.76
CA ARG A 748 -3.21 49.28 19.09
C ARG A 748 -4.50 49.91 19.63
N THR A 749 -5.62 49.19 19.62
CA THR A 749 -6.77 49.55 20.47
C THR A 749 -6.44 49.12 21.89
N ASP A 750 -5.57 49.89 22.56
CA ASP A 750 -5.52 49.88 24.01
C ASP A 750 -6.74 50.69 24.49
N SER A 751 -7.90 50.03 24.57
CA SER A 751 -9.05 50.54 25.34
C SER A 751 -9.33 49.59 26.52
N ASP A 752 -8.28 49.24 27.25
CA ASP A 752 -8.37 48.69 28.61
C ASP A 752 -7.63 49.65 29.55
N LYS A 753 -8.15 50.88 29.68
CA LYS A 753 -7.84 51.80 30.79
C LYS A 753 -8.78 53.00 30.72
N PHE A 754 -9.87 52.93 31.47
CA PHE A 754 -10.31 53.94 32.44
C PHE A 754 -11.59 53.44 33.11
N LYS A 755 -11.42 52.74 34.23
CA LYS A 755 -12.36 52.77 35.35
C LYS A 755 -11.53 53.16 36.57
N ILE A 756 -11.71 54.40 37.03
CA ILE A 756 -11.61 54.75 38.44
C ILE A 756 -13.01 54.56 38.99
#